data_AF-A0A0S9PHB0-F1
#
_entry.id   AF-A0A0S9PHB0-F1
#
_cell.length_a   1.000
_cell.length_b   1.000
_cell.length_c   1.000
_cell.angle_alpha   90.00
_cell.angle_beta   90.00
_cell.angle_gamma   90.00
#
_symmetry.space_group_name_H-M   'P 1'
#
loop_
_entity.id
_entity.type
_entity.pdbx_description
1 polymer ?
#
loop_
_entity_poly.entity_id
_entity_poly.type
_entity_poly.pdbx_seq_one_letter_code
_entity_poly.pdbx_strand_id
1 'polypeptide(L)'
;MAIATAFFIAATPAFASVPAFAAGVTQDVAPVAISGDDWTITEVPGGYEVTKTLAEPIEIRSDYPTLWADGVELGMATTSLDGLTLTVTTADDSVLTATSVSQGWSGSGDPAADDSAADRSGAASRQVGSLAAPTVAPVLDADPTASGPYAVERDDYDLGDEAVELRDFNRKGEIRAAVFMPVGATGERPVVVFLHGRHTSCAGAIPQGAVARAWPCYPADPATGYAGQVDVESYLGYNDAATMLASQGYAVVSISANAINALDGSLADDTGAAARAQLVMDHLSLLRQANAGTAAGLSASLTGRLDLDNVGLMGHSRGGEGVMRAALLNAEQGEPFGITSVLPLAPTDYTRMTVPGVTTAVVLPYCDGDVEDQMGQKYINDSRHAYDDDVLRSSVLIMGTNHNYFNTAWTPGKYPVATSDDWSAMDRNQTDPTCGASAPSRLNADEQYAAGNAYISGFFRLTLGDEQQFLPMFDGSDAKPESAGRADVRVSATLPASNRVDITNFDTTDTTVQVVGAGTYATCESMSPLEVPATLPYCVTKLGFAQAPDYGFLSAPYGNGRATSVPSTPSMHFTYTAPASNTAAAGELRVVVPSDAADFSAHESLSFRVSPDDSVAIAGSTELTVTIVDGSGGSASVTASQFGDALTVLPGSTDPLRKVLLQQIAIPVESFVGADLTDIRQVRFTAPREVGGVLLSDLTLQDAATVGTPELSTRPVASMPDVKVEEGAGVGSVDLPVVLSRAAEEASSVYVSAIGVRAANQVLPTMQKVDFAPGEQCKVISVPVQGDSIASRSATTSFITNVTNTQQGVTIGDSFGKIIVREDDGVVTPAGLPADSVPPVGTQGDACAEALSGTGTLTVTPASAVPGTPVVVTGAGFRAGEAVDFVFHSEPVALGQLVSADGTVSFETVVPADAEFGTHEYTATGYGSARTLAAAFEVLDPDAPVTPTDPGTDPGTPGTDPGTPGSGSGSGSGDGDGGTSVPAGSGSSRDAASGNLAATGLQVTGWALAASVLLAGGILFVMYRRRAQAVSRD
;
A
#
# COMPACT_ATOMS: atom_id res chain seq x y z
N MET A 1 -27.31 -55.79 -45.53
CA MET A 1 -27.24 -57.10 -46.20
C MET A 1 -26.90 -58.14 -45.13
N ALA A 2 -27.78 -59.12 -44.94
CA ALA A 2 -27.61 -60.45 -44.30
C ALA A 2 -26.91 -60.54 -42.91
N ILE A 3 -27.66 -60.81 -41.81
CA ILE A 3 -27.88 -62.14 -41.17
C ILE A 3 -26.65 -62.59 -40.34
N ALA A 4 -26.66 -62.99 -39.06
CA ALA A 4 -27.61 -63.61 -38.11
C ALA A 4 -27.22 -63.19 -36.66
N THR A 5 -28.09 -62.95 -35.67
CA THR A 5 -29.14 -63.77 -35.02
C THR A 5 -28.62 -64.93 -34.17
N ALA A 6 -28.84 -64.83 -32.84
CA ALA A 6 -29.39 -65.85 -31.91
C ALA A 6 -28.68 -65.85 -30.53
N PHE A 7 -29.31 -66.02 -29.36
CA PHE A 7 -30.69 -65.92 -28.86
C PHE A 7 -30.62 -66.26 -27.33
N PHE A 8 -31.32 -65.49 -26.47
CA PHE A 8 -32.06 -65.93 -25.26
C PHE A 8 -31.27 -66.55 -24.05
N ILE A 9 -31.57 -66.33 -22.76
CA ILE A 9 -32.83 -66.28 -21.98
C ILE A 9 -32.61 -65.46 -20.69
N ALA A 10 -33.63 -64.72 -20.27
CA ALA A 10 -33.76 -64.09 -18.95
C ALA A 10 -34.34 -65.04 -17.88
N ALA A 11 -33.85 -64.96 -16.64
CA ALA A 11 -34.57 -65.40 -15.44
C ALA A 11 -34.04 -64.72 -14.16
N THR A 12 -34.78 -63.73 -13.64
CA THR A 12 -34.86 -63.35 -12.22
C THR A 12 -35.76 -64.36 -11.46
N PRO A 13 -35.92 -64.40 -10.10
CA PRO A 13 -35.57 -63.38 -9.09
C PRO A 13 -35.04 -63.89 -7.71
N ALA A 14 -34.70 -62.92 -6.84
CA ALA A 14 -35.14 -62.80 -5.45
C ALA A 14 -34.15 -63.00 -4.27
N PHE A 15 -34.18 -61.96 -3.42
CA PHE A 15 -34.03 -61.87 -1.96
C PHE A 15 -32.76 -61.27 -1.32
N ALA A 16 -33.04 -60.21 -0.54
CA ALA A 16 -32.46 -59.78 0.75
C ALA A 16 -31.47 -58.58 0.75
N SER A 17 -32.03 -57.43 1.14
CA SER A 17 -31.45 -56.27 1.86
C SER A 17 -30.71 -56.71 3.16
N VAL A 18 -29.72 -56.06 3.79
CA VAL A 18 -29.21 -54.67 4.06
C VAL A 18 -27.74 -54.84 4.61
N PRO A 19 -26.93 -53.85 5.11
CA PRO A 19 -26.65 -52.43 4.79
C PRO A 19 -25.17 -52.14 4.45
N ALA A 20 -24.93 -50.87 4.12
CA ALA A 20 -23.66 -50.21 3.85
C ALA A 20 -22.65 -50.15 5.02
N PHE A 21 -21.35 -50.12 4.69
CA PHE A 21 -20.33 -49.31 5.36
C PHE A 21 -19.16 -49.00 4.39
N ALA A 22 -18.89 -47.70 4.24
CA ALA A 22 -17.63 -47.00 3.93
C ALA A 22 -16.69 -47.54 2.84
N ALA A 23 -16.74 -46.92 1.66
CA ALA A 23 -15.59 -46.84 0.75
C ALA A 23 -14.83 -45.53 1.04
N GLY A 24 -13.50 -45.64 1.19
CA GLY A 24 -12.63 -44.55 1.57
C GLY A 24 -12.52 -43.45 0.51
N VAL A 25 -12.33 -42.23 1.01
CA VAL A 25 -11.99 -41.02 0.26
C VAL A 25 -10.66 -41.25 -0.46
N THR A 26 -10.68 -41.30 -1.78
CA THR A 26 -9.50 -41.06 -2.61
C THR A 26 -9.31 -39.55 -2.68
N GLN A 27 -8.11 -39.06 -2.38
CA GLN A 27 -7.74 -37.67 -2.69
C GLN A 27 -7.74 -37.53 -4.21
N ASP A 28 -8.70 -36.77 -4.75
CA ASP A 28 -8.77 -36.43 -6.16
C ASP A 28 -7.70 -35.36 -6.47
N VAL A 29 -6.68 -35.77 -7.21
CA VAL A 29 -5.70 -34.87 -7.82
C VAL A 29 -6.30 -34.41 -9.15
N ALA A 30 -6.43 -33.10 -9.36
CA ALA A 30 -6.84 -32.55 -10.66
C ALA A 30 -5.94 -33.10 -11.78
N PRO A 31 -6.47 -33.43 -12.97
CA PRO A 31 -5.66 -33.97 -14.04
C PRO A 31 -4.63 -32.91 -14.49
N VAL A 32 -3.34 -33.22 -14.28
CA VAL A 32 -2.22 -32.41 -14.77
C VAL A 32 -2.25 -32.44 -16.30
N ALA A 33 -2.34 -31.26 -16.93
CA ALA A 33 -2.33 -31.14 -18.37
C ALA A 33 -0.93 -31.42 -18.91
N ILE A 34 0.10 -30.82 -18.28
CA ILE A 34 1.54 -30.96 -18.64
C ILE A 34 2.39 -30.76 -17.39
N SER A 35 3.56 -31.39 -17.33
CA SER A 35 4.52 -31.23 -16.21
C SER A 35 5.96 -31.32 -16.67
N GLY A 36 6.84 -30.57 -16.02
CA GLY A 36 8.30 -30.72 -16.04
C GLY A 36 8.84 -31.34 -14.75
N ASP A 37 10.16 -31.25 -14.54
CA ASP A 37 10.83 -31.80 -13.36
C ASP A 37 10.47 -31.07 -12.06
N ASP A 38 10.17 -29.77 -12.16
CA ASP A 38 9.98 -28.84 -11.04
C ASP A 38 8.86 -27.82 -11.29
N TRP A 39 7.94 -28.12 -12.22
CA TRP A 39 6.74 -27.35 -12.51
C TRP A 39 5.59 -28.23 -13.03
N THR A 40 4.36 -27.76 -12.85
CA THR A 40 3.14 -28.40 -13.37
C THR A 40 2.19 -27.36 -13.95
N ILE A 41 1.45 -27.74 -14.98
CA ILE A 41 0.34 -26.97 -15.55
C ILE A 41 -0.94 -27.78 -15.37
N THR A 42 -1.87 -27.22 -14.65
CA THR A 42 -3.19 -27.80 -14.36
C THR A 42 -4.27 -26.93 -14.99
N GLU A 43 -5.28 -27.55 -15.56
CA GLU A 43 -6.42 -26.82 -16.12
C GLU A 43 -7.33 -26.33 -14.99
N VAL A 44 -7.50 -25.02 -14.86
CA VAL A 44 -8.27 -24.34 -13.80
C VAL A 44 -9.35 -23.42 -14.41
N PRO A 45 -10.28 -22.88 -13.63
CA PRO A 45 -11.33 -22.01 -14.16
C PRO A 45 -10.72 -20.76 -14.79
N GLY A 46 -11.16 -20.40 -16.00
CA GLY A 46 -10.62 -19.25 -16.73
C GLY A 46 -9.25 -19.49 -17.39
N GLY A 47 -8.70 -20.71 -17.36
CA GLY A 47 -7.45 -21.03 -18.07
C GLY A 47 -6.63 -22.15 -17.45
N TYR A 48 -5.38 -21.84 -17.10
CA TYR A 48 -4.35 -22.76 -16.64
C TYR A 48 -3.65 -22.21 -15.40
N GLU A 49 -3.42 -23.07 -14.43
CA GLU A 49 -2.59 -22.76 -13.28
C GLU A 49 -1.21 -23.36 -13.53
N VAL A 50 -0.21 -22.48 -13.56
CA VAL A 50 1.19 -22.85 -13.68
C VAL A 50 1.81 -22.77 -12.30
N THR A 51 2.27 -23.91 -11.80
CA THR A 51 2.91 -24.02 -10.49
C THR A 51 4.37 -24.39 -10.67
N LYS A 52 5.29 -23.64 -10.03
CA LYS A 52 6.73 -23.87 -10.01
C LYS A 52 7.18 -24.16 -8.57
N THR A 53 7.89 -25.26 -8.38
CA THR A 53 8.52 -25.61 -7.10
C THR A 53 9.98 -25.17 -7.12
N LEU A 54 10.42 -24.43 -6.11
CA LEU A 54 11.78 -23.93 -5.95
C LEU A 54 12.59 -24.86 -5.05
N ALA A 55 13.91 -24.90 -5.26
CA ALA A 55 14.82 -25.71 -4.45
C ALA A 55 15.09 -25.08 -3.07
N GLU A 56 14.90 -23.78 -2.96
CA GLU A 56 15.05 -22.97 -1.76
C GLU A 56 13.96 -21.89 -1.72
N PRO A 57 13.60 -21.36 -0.54
CA PRO A 57 12.62 -20.29 -0.44
C PRO A 57 13.03 -19.10 -1.32
N ILE A 58 12.05 -18.51 -2.00
CA ILE A 58 12.32 -17.37 -2.87
C ILE A 58 12.94 -16.20 -2.08
N GLU A 59 13.89 -15.52 -2.71
CA GLU A 59 14.48 -14.30 -2.18
C GLU A 59 13.39 -13.25 -1.88
N ILE A 60 13.55 -12.46 -0.82
CA ILE A 60 12.64 -11.35 -0.54
C ILE A 60 13.16 -10.09 -1.22
N ARG A 61 12.35 -9.52 -2.11
CA ARG A 61 12.59 -8.25 -2.82
C ARG A 61 11.40 -7.32 -2.70
N SER A 62 11.52 -6.07 -3.11
CA SER A 62 10.34 -5.21 -3.27
C SER A 62 9.44 -5.72 -4.40
N ASP A 63 9.99 -6.29 -5.47
CA ASP A 63 9.25 -6.85 -6.62
C ASP A 63 8.41 -8.10 -6.37
N TYR A 64 7.41 -8.34 -7.23
CA TYR A 64 6.66 -9.60 -7.29
C TYR A 64 7.45 -10.64 -8.10
N PRO A 65 7.52 -11.90 -7.63
CA PRO A 65 7.99 -12.97 -8.48
C PRO A 65 7.04 -13.19 -9.65
N THR A 66 7.59 -13.47 -10.82
CA THR A 66 6.85 -13.79 -12.05
C THR A 66 7.21 -15.20 -12.51
N LEU A 67 6.29 -15.86 -13.21
CA LEU A 67 6.60 -17.10 -13.92
C LEU A 67 6.63 -16.85 -15.42
N TRP A 68 7.55 -17.54 -16.10
CA TRP A 68 7.75 -17.43 -17.54
C TRP A 68 7.68 -18.83 -18.14
N ALA A 69 6.96 -18.99 -19.26
CA ALA A 69 6.98 -20.22 -20.05
C ALA A 69 7.72 -19.96 -21.36
N ASP A 70 8.82 -20.67 -21.59
CA ASP A 70 9.64 -20.57 -22.82
C ASP A 70 9.99 -19.11 -23.23
N GLY A 71 10.29 -18.25 -22.25
CA GLY A 71 10.63 -16.83 -22.48
C GLY A 71 9.43 -15.90 -22.64
N VAL A 72 8.20 -16.37 -22.40
CA VAL A 72 6.98 -15.56 -22.33
C VAL A 72 6.53 -15.42 -20.88
N GLU A 73 6.38 -14.18 -20.40
CA GLU A 73 5.90 -13.91 -19.06
C GLU A 73 4.42 -14.30 -18.92
N LEU A 74 4.11 -15.12 -17.91
CA LEU A 74 2.76 -15.56 -17.58
C LEU A 74 2.05 -14.61 -16.62
N GLY A 75 2.83 -13.86 -15.83
CA GLY A 75 2.36 -12.88 -14.87
C GLY A 75 2.92 -13.09 -13.46
N MET A 76 2.41 -12.28 -12.52
CA MET A 76 2.78 -12.29 -11.10
C MET A 76 2.33 -13.58 -10.40
N ALA A 77 3.26 -14.20 -9.68
CA ALA A 77 3.03 -15.44 -8.98
C ALA A 77 2.62 -15.23 -7.52
N THR A 78 1.60 -15.96 -7.10
CA THR A 78 1.31 -16.14 -5.68
C THR A 78 2.38 -17.03 -5.08
N THR A 79 2.94 -16.59 -3.96
CA THR A 79 3.98 -17.34 -3.24
C THR A 79 3.36 -18.09 -2.07
N SER A 80 3.70 -19.38 -1.91
CA SER A 80 3.32 -20.15 -0.72
C SER A 80 3.96 -19.59 0.55
N LEU A 81 3.38 -19.90 1.72
CA LEU A 81 3.88 -19.38 3.02
C LEU A 81 5.32 -19.79 3.35
N ASP A 82 5.84 -20.88 2.76
CA ASP A 82 7.24 -21.30 2.91
C ASP A 82 8.17 -20.73 1.83
N GLY A 83 7.64 -19.95 0.89
CA GLY A 83 8.41 -19.39 -0.22
C GLY A 83 8.85 -20.41 -1.27
N LEU A 84 8.45 -21.68 -1.17
CA LEU A 84 8.95 -22.76 -2.02
C LEU A 84 8.11 -23.02 -3.27
N THR A 85 6.90 -22.48 -3.34
CA THR A 85 5.98 -22.69 -4.45
C THR A 85 5.50 -21.35 -4.98
N LEU A 86 5.58 -21.20 -6.30
CA LEU A 86 5.04 -20.06 -7.04
C LEU A 86 3.89 -20.54 -7.92
N THR A 87 2.77 -19.82 -7.92
CA THR A 87 1.58 -20.18 -8.67
C THR A 87 1.05 -18.98 -9.46
N VAL A 88 0.88 -19.13 -10.77
CA VAL A 88 0.25 -18.14 -11.66
C VAL A 88 -0.98 -18.78 -12.30
N THR A 89 -2.10 -18.06 -12.36
CA THR A 89 -3.25 -18.44 -13.18
C THR A 89 -3.28 -17.59 -14.45
N THR A 90 -3.33 -18.23 -15.62
CA THR A 90 -3.30 -17.57 -16.94
C THR A 90 -4.32 -18.18 -17.90
N ALA A 91 -4.96 -17.35 -18.72
CA ALA A 91 -5.82 -17.82 -19.82
C ALA A 91 -5.06 -18.17 -21.10
N ASP A 92 -3.74 -17.95 -21.13
CA ASP A 92 -2.91 -18.20 -22.29
C ASP A 92 -2.75 -19.71 -22.55
N ASP A 93 -3.31 -20.21 -23.65
CA ASP A 93 -3.24 -21.62 -24.03
C ASP A 93 -1.88 -22.06 -24.56
N SER A 94 -0.98 -21.12 -24.85
CA SER A 94 0.40 -21.44 -25.26
C SER A 94 1.17 -22.19 -24.17
N VAL A 95 0.78 -22.04 -22.90
CA VAL A 95 1.36 -22.80 -21.78
C VAL A 95 1.15 -24.30 -21.93
N LEU A 96 0.14 -24.75 -22.69
CA LEU A 96 -0.05 -26.16 -23.05
C LEU A 96 1.01 -26.68 -24.05
N THR A 97 1.98 -25.88 -24.42
CA THR A 97 3.13 -26.32 -25.22
C THR A 97 4.46 -25.99 -24.56
N ALA A 98 4.43 -25.48 -23.32
CA ALA A 98 5.61 -25.06 -22.58
C ALA A 98 6.61 -26.22 -22.42
N THR A 99 7.87 -25.96 -22.75
CA THR A 99 8.98 -26.90 -22.53
C THR A 99 9.76 -26.57 -21.26
N SER A 100 9.67 -25.34 -20.78
CA SER A 100 10.31 -24.84 -19.58
C SER A 100 9.43 -23.81 -18.88
N VAL A 101 9.48 -23.81 -17.55
CA VAL A 101 8.92 -22.74 -16.72
C VAL A 101 10.03 -22.20 -15.82
N SER A 102 10.36 -20.92 -15.96
CA SER A 102 11.37 -20.22 -15.16
C SER A 102 10.73 -19.24 -14.19
N GLN A 103 11.43 -18.99 -13.09
CA GLN A 103 11.10 -17.91 -12.15
C GLN A 103 11.83 -16.65 -12.60
N GLY A 104 11.10 -15.54 -12.66
CA GLY A 104 11.61 -14.19 -12.91
C GLY A 104 11.13 -13.21 -11.85
N TRP A 105 11.50 -11.95 -12.03
CA TRP A 105 11.06 -10.83 -11.22
C TRP A 105 10.36 -9.82 -12.13
N SER A 106 9.28 -9.25 -11.64
CA SER A 106 8.56 -8.21 -12.36
C SER A 106 9.52 -7.06 -12.71
N GLY A 107 9.57 -6.64 -13.97
CA GLY A 107 10.46 -5.56 -14.41
C GLY A 107 11.90 -5.95 -14.75
N SER A 108 12.38 -7.12 -14.29
CA SER A 108 13.75 -7.60 -14.54
C SER A 108 13.98 -8.22 -15.93
N GLY A 109 12.94 -8.33 -16.77
CA GLY A 109 13.00 -8.95 -18.10
C GLY A 109 13.03 -10.49 -18.08
N ASP A 110 13.22 -11.10 -19.26
CA ASP A 110 13.19 -12.57 -19.43
C ASP A 110 14.35 -13.24 -18.66
N PRO A 111 14.09 -14.07 -17.64
CA PRO A 111 15.12 -14.72 -16.84
C PRO A 111 15.92 -15.79 -17.62
N ALA A 112 15.44 -16.22 -18.79
CA ALA A 112 16.12 -17.17 -19.66
C ALA A 112 16.96 -16.49 -20.76
N ALA A 113 16.88 -15.16 -20.89
CA ALA A 113 17.74 -14.43 -21.82
C ALA A 113 19.20 -14.51 -21.34
N ASP A 114 20.02 -15.26 -22.07
CA ASP A 114 21.46 -15.30 -21.88
C ASP A 114 22.00 -13.87 -22.01
N ASP A 115 22.80 -13.38 -21.05
CA ASP A 115 23.38 -12.02 -20.96
C ASP A 115 24.06 -11.54 -22.27
N SER A 116 24.27 -12.44 -23.22
CA SER A 116 24.68 -12.16 -24.61
C SER A 116 23.67 -11.33 -25.43
N ALA A 117 22.42 -11.17 -25.01
CA ALA A 117 21.49 -10.24 -25.67
C ALA A 117 21.78 -8.76 -25.34
N ALA A 118 22.61 -8.49 -24.32
CA ALA A 118 23.24 -7.18 -24.10
C ALA A 118 24.25 -6.79 -25.21
N ASP A 119 24.49 -7.66 -26.19
CA ASP A 119 25.46 -7.44 -27.26
C ASP A 119 24.92 -6.63 -28.47
N ARG A 120 23.81 -5.89 -28.30
CA ARG A 120 23.48 -4.77 -29.22
C ARG A 120 24.19 -3.46 -28.87
N SER A 121 25.06 -3.44 -27.85
CA SER A 121 25.91 -2.30 -27.49
C SER A 121 27.41 -2.54 -27.66
N GLY A 122 27.84 -3.50 -28.49
CA GLY A 122 29.25 -3.83 -28.77
C GLY A 122 30.14 -2.69 -29.31
N ALA A 123 29.64 -1.45 -29.41
CA ALA A 123 30.42 -0.25 -29.73
C ALA A 123 30.45 0.82 -28.62
N ALA A 124 29.70 0.67 -27.51
CA ALA A 124 29.59 1.68 -26.46
C ALA A 124 30.37 1.37 -25.16
N SER A 125 30.94 0.17 -25.00
CA SER A 125 31.67 -0.24 -23.78
C SER A 125 33.05 0.42 -23.58
N ARG A 126 33.36 1.51 -24.28
CA ARG A 126 34.65 2.21 -24.19
C ARG A 126 34.60 3.72 -23.97
N GLN A 127 33.42 4.32 -23.84
CA GLN A 127 33.32 5.73 -23.47
C GLN A 127 32.21 5.97 -22.45
N VAL A 128 32.44 5.54 -21.21
CA VAL A 128 31.92 6.28 -20.07
C VAL A 128 32.90 7.42 -19.87
N GLY A 129 32.49 8.65 -20.23
CA GLY A 129 33.26 9.83 -19.88
C GLY A 129 33.50 9.83 -18.38
N SER A 130 34.69 10.28 -17.95
CA SER A 130 34.89 10.73 -16.57
C SER A 130 33.67 11.54 -16.17
N LEU A 131 33.05 11.23 -15.02
CA LEU A 131 32.11 12.14 -14.37
C LEU A 131 32.70 13.55 -14.52
N ALA A 132 31.93 14.47 -15.10
CA ALA A 132 32.26 15.87 -14.91
C ALA A 132 32.40 16.05 -13.39
N ALA A 133 33.49 16.67 -12.94
CA ALA A 133 33.66 16.91 -11.51
C ALA A 133 32.41 17.67 -11.05
N PRO A 134 31.65 17.15 -10.08
CA PRO A 134 30.43 17.82 -9.64
C PRO A 134 30.78 19.24 -9.21
N THR A 135 29.83 20.16 -9.36
CA THR A 135 29.88 21.39 -8.58
C THR A 135 30.07 20.98 -7.11
N VAL A 136 31.11 21.49 -6.46
CA VAL A 136 31.45 21.05 -5.10
C VAL A 136 30.32 21.51 -4.18
N ALA A 137 29.42 20.57 -3.86
CA ALA A 137 28.36 20.74 -2.87
C ALA A 137 28.93 21.46 -1.63
N PRO A 138 28.30 22.57 -1.18
CA PRO A 138 28.74 23.25 0.03
C PRO A 138 28.79 22.26 1.20
N VAL A 139 29.92 22.24 1.91
CA VAL A 139 30.04 21.44 3.14
C VAL A 139 29.59 22.30 4.31
N LEU A 140 28.65 21.79 5.10
CA LEU A 140 28.13 22.50 6.27
C LEU A 140 29.15 22.53 7.41
N ASP A 141 29.21 23.65 8.12
CA ASP A 141 30.02 23.80 9.34
C ASP A 141 29.52 22.91 10.48
N ALA A 142 28.22 22.61 10.50
CA ALA A 142 27.58 21.75 11.49
C ALA A 142 27.34 20.35 10.94
N ASP A 143 27.53 19.35 11.79
CA ASP A 143 27.26 17.95 11.43
C ASP A 143 26.05 17.41 12.21
N PRO A 144 25.01 16.89 11.53
CA PRO A 144 23.82 16.38 12.19
C PRO A 144 24.09 15.09 12.98
N THR A 145 25.18 14.37 12.69
CA THR A 145 25.59 13.13 13.38
C THR A 145 26.44 13.37 14.63
N ALA A 146 26.84 14.62 14.89
CA ALA A 146 27.58 14.96 16.08
C ALA A 146 26.81 14.54 17.35
N SER A 147 27.50 13.93 18.30
CA SER A 147 26.88 13.55 19.58
C SER A 147 26.39 14.79 20.33
N GLY A 148 25.18 14.70 20.87
CA GLY A 148 24.60 15.74 21.70
C GLY A 148 25.05 15.68 23.16
N PRO A 149 24.50 16.55 24.02
CA PRO A 149 24.93 16.69 25.41
C PRO A 149 24.41 15.56 26.33
N TYR A 150 23.46 14.74 25.88
CA TYR A 150 22.85 13.70 26.69
C TYR A 150 23.50 12.34 26.45
N ALA A 151 23.71 11.59 27.53
CA ALA A 151 23.89 10.15 27.41
C ALA A 151 22.55 9.50 27.01
N VAL A 152 22.61 8.30 26.42
CA VAL A 152 21.42 7.59 25.93
C VAL A 152 21.22 6.32 26.76
N GLU A 153 19.97 6.06 27.16
CA GLU A 153 19.52 4.82 27.77
C GLU A 153 18.48 4.11 26.91
N ARG A 154 18.23 2.83 27.22
CA ARG A 154 17.28 1.99 26.49
C ARG A 154 16.10 1.56 27.36
N ASP A 155 14.89 1.73 26.83
CA ASP A 155 13.60 1.41 27.45
C ASP A 155 12.75 0.49 26.54
N ASP A 156 13.41 -0.45 25.88
CA ASP A 156 12.82 -1.43 24.97
C ASP A 156 11.64 -2.19 25.55
N TYR A 157 10.72 -2.56 24.66
CA TYR A 157 9.60 -3.43 25.00
C TYR A 157 9.36 -4.49 23.91
N ASP A 158 8.87 -5.63 24.35
CA ASP A 158 8.44 -6.76 23.52
C ASP A 158 7.21 -7.39 24.18
N LEU A 159 6.04 -7.24 23.53
CA LEU A 159 4.78 -7.80 24.01
C LEU A 159 4.46 -9.17 23.38
N GLY A 160 5.39 -9.73 22.61
CA GLY A 160 5.28 -11.03 21.95
C GLY A 160 5.07 -10.94 20.43
N ASP A 161 5.35 -12.04 19.74
CA ASP A 161 5.34 -12.15 18.27
C ASP A 161 3.91 -12.16 17.65
N GLU A 162 2.87 -12.30 18.47
CA GLU A 162 1.45 -12.36 18.09
C GLU A 162 0.59 -11.50 19.04
N ALA A 163 0.97 -10.24 19.21
CA ALA A 163 0.38 -9.30 20.15
C ALA A 163 -0.81 -8.49 19.58
N VAL A 164 -0.84 -8.25 18.27
CA VAL A 164 -1.85 -7.40 17.61
C VAL A 164 -2.42 -8.07 16.37
N GLU A 165 -3.72 -7.88 16.08
CA GLU A 165 -4.31 -8.28 14.81
C GLU A 165 -3.84 -7.34 13.70
N LEU A 166 -3.25 -7.89 12.65
CA LEU A 166 -2.79 -7.14 11.50
C LEU A 166 -3.97 -6.91 10.55
N ARG A 167 -4.27 -5.63 10.29
CA ARG A 167 -5.29 -5.20 9.32
C ARG A 167 -5.09 -5.88 7.98
N ASP A 168 -6.16 -6.46 7.45
CA ASP A 168 -6.24 -7.15 6.16
C ASP A 168 -5.49 -8.50 6.06
N PHE A 169 -4.83 -8.97 7.11
CA PHE A 169 -4.10 -10.25 7.10
C PHE A 169 -4.85 -11.43 7.71
N ASN A 170 -5.87 -11.18 8.56
CA ASN A 170 -6.51 -12.19 9.42
C ASN A 170 -5.46 -13.05 10.18
N ARG A 171 -4.42 -12.37 10.67
CA ARG A 171 -3.27 -12.94 11.38
C ARG A 171 -2.80 -11.93 12.40
N LYS A 172 -2.09 -12.43 13.42
CA LYS A 172 -1.44 -11.58 14.41
C LYS A 172 0.00 -11.28 14.05
N GLY A 173 0.48 -10.12 14.50
CA GLY A 173 1.87 -9.70 14.40
C GLY A 173 2.42 -9.22 15.73
N GLU A 174 3.71 -8.88 15.75
CA GLU A 174 4.41 -8.48 16.94
C GLU A 174 4.11 -7.04 17.37
N ILE A 175 4.32 -6.75 18.67
CA ILE A 175 4.49 -5.38 19.18
C ILE A 175 5.84 -5.35 19.91
N ARG A 176 6.87 -4.91 19.19
CA ARG A 176 8.26 -4.85 19.67
C ARG A 176 8.95 -3.59 19.19
N ALA A 177 9.71 -2.94 20.07
CA ALA A 177 10.50 -1.77 19.69
C ALA A 177 11.76 -1.60 20.54
N ALA A 178 12.79 -1.02 19.91
CA ALA A 178 13.90 -0.42 20.61
C ALA A 178 13.61 1.06 20.91
N VAL A 179 13.78 1.47 22.16
CA VAL A 179 13.43 2.81 22.63
C VAL A 179 14.67 3.49 23.19
N PHE A 180 15.08 4.59 22.59
CA PHE A 180 16.26 5.37 22.95
C PHE A 180 15.83 6.68 23.60
N MET A 181 16.23 6.86 24.86
CA MET A 181 15.86 8.02 25.66
C MET A 181 17.08 8.82 26.12
N PRO A 182 17.00 10.17 26.14
CA PRO A 182 18.05 11.00 26.71
C PRO A 182 18.04 10.92 28.24
N VAL A 183 19.20 10.58 28.81
CA VAL A 183 19.40 10.53 30.26
C VAL A 183 19.49 11.95 30.81
N GLY A 184 18.65 12.24 31.82
CA GLY A 184 18.69 13.51 32.56
C GLY A 184 18.10 14.72 31.84
N ALA A 185 17.57 14.57 30.61
CA ALA A 185 16.80 15.62 29.96
C ALA A 185 15.47 15.87 30.71
N THR A 186 15.17 17.13 31.02
CA THR A 186 13.94 17.53 31.71
C THR A 186 12.79 17.75 30.73
N GLY A 187 11.57 17.39 31.14
CA GLY A 187 10.36 17.59 30.33
C GLY A 187 10.17 16.52 29.25
N GLU A 188 9.11 16.71 28.47
CA GLU A 188 8.78 15.88 27.32
C GLU A 188 9.77 16.14 26.17
N ARG A 189 10.01 15.10 25.36
CA ARG A 189 10.96 15.11 24.24
C ARG A 189 10.22 14.79 22.95
N PRO A 190 10.51 15.50 21.83
CA PRO A 190 9.94 15.14 20.53
C PRO A 190 10.19 13.68 20.20
N VAL A 191 9.17 13.01 19.66
CA VAL A 191 9.19 11.58 19.39
C VAL A 191 9.51 11.32 17.92
N VAL A 192 10.45 10.41 17.65
CA VAL A 192 10.76 9.96 16.29
C VAL A 192 10.51 8.46 16.21
N VAL A 193 9.67 8.02 15.28
CA VAL A 193 9.39 6.60 15.05
C VAL A 193 10.10 6.14 13.77
N PHE A 194 10.89 5.07 13.88
CA PHE A 194 11.53 4.42 12.75
C PHE A 194 10.82 3.12 12.42
N LEU A 195 10.43 2.96 11.15
CA LEU A 195 9.80 1.75 10.62
C LEU A 195 10.70 1.15 9.53
N HIS A 196 11.18 -0.06 9.75
CA HIS A 196 11.97 -0.76 8.73
C HIS A 196 11.09 -1.27 7.58
N GLY A 197 11.75 -1.52 6.45
CA GLY A 197 11.13 -2.03 5.23
C GLY A 197 10.97 -3.54 5.17
N ARG A 198 10.53 -4.01 4.00
CA ARG A 198 10.44 -5.43 3.70
C ARG A 198 11.84 -6.02 3.56
N HIS A 199 12.09 -7.08 4.31
CA HIS A 199 13.29 -7.88 4.25
C HIS A 199 13.00 -9.28 4.81
N THR A 200 13.94 -10.21 4.65
CA THR A 200 13.83 -11.55 5.26
C THR A 200 13.53 -11.45 6.76
N SER A 201 12.39 -11.98 7.23
CA SER A 201 12.00 -11.96 8.66
C SER A 201 12.66 -13.07 9.47
N CYS A 202 12.72 -14.29 8.92
CA CYS A 202 13.26 -15.47 9.59
C CYS A 202 14.37 -16.11 8.75
N ALA A 203 15.57 -16.25 9.33
CA ALA A 203 16.73 -16.85 8.67
C ALA A 203 17.00 -18.26 9.19
N GLY A 204 17.28 -19.20 8.28
CA GLY A 204 17.61 -20.60 8.59
C GLY A 204 16.58 -21.60 8.07
N ALA A 205 16.95 -22.89 8.10
CA ALA A 205 16.09 -23.97 7.60
C ALA A 205 14.81 -24.11 8.44
N ILE A 206 13.71 -24.58 7.85
CA ILE A 206 12.49 -24.98 8.57
C ILE A 206 12.56 -26.44 9.03
N PRO A 207 11.81 -26.86 10.07
CA PRO A 207 11.77 -28.26 10.49
C PRO A 207 11.17 -29.17 9.41
N GLN A 208 11.70 -30.39 9.25
CA GLN A 208 11.21 -31.34 8.26
C GLN A 208 9.75 -31.76 8.53
N GLY A 209 8.87 -31.58 7.55
CA GLY A 209 7.44 -31.93 7.67
C GLY A 209 6.62 -30.94 8.51
N ALA A 210 7.17 -29.79 8.88
CA ALA A 210 6.43 -28.71 9.51
C ALA A 210 5.44 -28.08 8.50
N VAL A 211 4.30 -27.60 9.01
CA VAL A 211 3.35 -26.82 8.21
C VAL A 211 4.00 -25.47 7.90
N ALA A 212 4.10 -25.07 6.63
CA ALA A 212 4.63 -23.76 6.28
C ALA A 212 3.99 -22.63 7.11
N ARG A 213 4.80 -21.92 7.91
CA ARG A 213 4.40 -20.70 8.61
C ARG A 213 5.47 -19.66 8.37
N ALA A 214 5.06 -18.45 8.01
CA ALA A 214 5.99 -17.37 7.68
C ALA A 214 6.44 -16.60 8.95
N TRP A 215 5.57 -16.54 9.96
CA TRP A 215 5.81 -15.92 11.26
C TRP A 215 4.89 -16.58 12.32
N PRO A 216 5.29 -16.68 13.60
CA PRO A 216 6.61 -16.41 14.16
C PRO A 216 7.68 -17.40 13.68
N CYS A 217 8.96 -16.99 13.77
CA CYS A 217 10.09 -17.85 13.42
C CYS A 217 10.06 -19.18 14.19
N TYR A 218 10.56 -20.26 13.58
CA TYR A 218 10.57 -21.56 14.22
C TYR A 218 11.53 -21.60 15.42
N PRO A 219 11.06 -21.93 16.63
CA PRO A 219 11.96 -22.06 17.78
C PRO A 219 12.87 -23.28 17.59
N ALA A 220 14.03 -23.24 18.25
CA ALA A 220 14.89 -24.41 18.35
C ALA A 220 14.15 -25.58 19.01
N ASP A 221 14.37 -26.79 18.52
CA ASP A 221 13.85 -28.01 19.11
C ASP A 221 15.01 -28.95 19.47
N PRO A 222 15.42 -28.97 20.76
CA PRO A 222 16.46 -29.86 21.25
C PRO A 222 16.14 -31.35 21.08
N ALA A 223 14.86 -31.73 20.98
CA ALA A 223 14.46 -33.14 20.87
C ALA A 223 14.73 -33.71 19.47
N THR A 224 14.66 -32.87 18.43
CA THR A 224 14.97 -33.24 17.04
C THR A 224 16.37 -32.81 16.61
N GLY A 225 17.05 -31.99 17.41
CA GLY A 225 18.35 -31.39 17.08
C GLY A 225 18.23 -30.22 16.09
N TYR A 226 17.01 -29.71 15.89
CA TYR A 226 16.74 -28.58 15.03
C TYR A 226 17.16 -27.27 15.72
N ALA A 227 18.01 -26.49 15.05
CA ALA A 227 18.65 -25.31 15.63
C ALA A 227 17.72 -24.09 15.79
N GLY A 228 16.51 -24.13 15.22
CA GLY A 228 15.64 -22.97 15.14
C GLY A 228 15.96 -22.09 13.93
N GLN A 229 15.05 -21.16 13.66
CA GLN A 229 15.30 -19.99 12.83
C GLN A 229 15.75 -18.81 13.71
N VAL A 230 16.49 -17.91 13.08
CA VAL A 230 16.93 -16.64 13.66
C VAL A 230 15.97 -15.55 13.19
N ASP A 231 15.46 -14.76 14.14
CA ASP A 231 14.74 -13.52 13.85
C ASP A 231 15.74 -12.47 13.32
N VAL A 232 15.46 -11.91 12.15
CA VAL A 232 16.29 -10.86 11.56
C VAL A 232 15.83 -9.53 12.11
N GLU A 233 16.56 -9.01 13.10
CA GLU A 233 16.21 -7.81 13.87
C GLU A 233 16.37 -6.50 13.07
N SER A 234 15.61 -6.37 11.98
CA SER A 234 15.68 -5.25 11.03
C SER A 234 15.49 -3.89 11.69
N TYR A 235 14.67 -3.82 12.74
CA TYR A 235 14.43 -2.61 13.54
C TYR A 235 15.69 -2.13 14.30
N LEU A 236 16.66 -3.00 14.58
CA LEU A 236 17.93 -2.62 15.22
C LEU A 236 18.97 -2.06 14.23
N GLY A 237 18.68 -2.11 12.92
CA GLY A 237 19.56 -1.60 11.87
C GLY A 237 19.87 -0.10 11.91
N TYR A 238 19.05 0.67 12.63
CA TYR A 238 19.11 2.13 12.74
C TYR A 238 19.59 2.62 14.10
N ASN A 239 20.17 1.74 14.93
CA ASN A 239 20.58 2.07 16.30
C ASN A 239 21.51 3.30 16.37
N ASP A 240 22.39 3.50 15.39
CA ASP A 240 23.31 4.64 15.39
C ASP A 240 22.56 5.97 15.16
N ALA A 241 21.69 6.06 14.14
CA ALA A 241 20.82 7.22 13.93
C ALA A 241 19.93 7.49 15.15
N ALA A 242 19.36 6.44 15.74
CA ALA A 242 18.52 6.56 16.94
C ALA A 242 19.32 7.08 18.15
N THR A 243 20.56 6.61 18.33
CA THR A 243 21.46 7.07 19.39
C THR A 243 21.91 8.52 19.15
N MET A 244 22.21 8.91 17.90
CA MET A 244 22.57 10.28 17.54
C MET A 244 21.46 11.24 17.90
N LEU A 245 20.23 10.99 17.45
CA LEU A 245 19.05 11.78 17.80
C LEU A 245 18.80 11.75 19.32
N ALA A 246 18.75 10.58 19.96
CA ALA A 246 18.52 10.53 21.40
C ALA A 246 19.58 11.31 22.21
N SER A 247 20.84 11.33 21.77
CA SER A 247 21.90 12.14 22.40
C SER A 247 21.67 13.65 22.27
N GLN A 248 20.97 14.10 21.23
CA GLN A 248 20.49 15.48 21.04
C GLN A 248 19.19 15.77 21.81
N GLY A 249 18.60 14.74 22.41
CA GLY A 249 17.43 14.86 23.26
C GLY A 249 16.12 14.56 22.54
N TYR A 250 16.09 13.57 21.66
CA TYR A 250 14.85 13.04 21.08
C TYR A 250 14.47 11.73 21.78
N ALA A 251 13.19 11.42 21.86
CA ALA A 251 12.75 10.06 22.17
C ALA A 251 12.64 9.30 20.85
N VAL A 252 13.50 8.29 20.62
CA VAL A 252 13.50 7.55 19.34
C VAL A 252 13.00 6.14 19.56
N VAL A 253 12.02 5.72 18.76
CA VAL A 253 11.36 4.41 18.85
C VAL A 253 11.50 3.69 17.52
N SER A 254 12.33 2.67 17.45
CA SER A 254 12.49 1.84 16.24
C SER A 254 11.67 0.57 16.38
N ILE A 255 10.63 0.41 15.54
CA ILE A 255 9.62 -0.64 15.68
C ILE A 255 9.88 -1.80 14.71
N SER A 256 9.54 -3.02 15.15
CA SER A 256 9.61 -4.25 14.35
C SER A 256 8.33 -4.46 13.54
N ALA A 257 8.47 -4.87 12.28
CA ALA A 257 7.39 -5.16 11.34
C ALA A 257 7.62 -6.47 10.57
N ASN A 258 8.32 -7.43 11.19
CA ASN A 258 8.69 -8.72 10.62
C ASN A 258 7.47 -9.62 10.36
N ALA A 259 6.41 -9.58 11.17
CA ALA A 259 5.18 -10.29 10.84
C ALA A 259 4.54 -9.77 9.55
N ILE A 260 4.53 -8.46 9.34
CA ILE A 260 4.02 -7.85 8.11
C ILE A 260 4.91 -8.26 6.94
N ASN A 261 6.24 -8.13 7.05
CA ASN A 261 7.20 -8.57 6.01
C ASN A 261 6.97 -10.03 5.57
N ALA A 262 6.66 -10.90 6.53
CA ALA A 262 6.47 -12.33 6.29
C ALA A 262 5.16 -12.64 5.53
N LEU A 263 4.21 -11.71 5.51
CA LEU A 263 2.85 -11.95 5.02
C LEU A 263 2.44 -11.01 3.86
N ASP A 264 3.09 -9.85 3.73
CA ASP A 264 2.65 -8.72 2.90
C ASP A 264 2.58 -8.98 1.39
N GLY A 265 3.32 -9.96 0.89
CA GLY A 265 3.32 -10.31 -0.53
C GLY A 265 2.02 -10.98 -0.99
N SER A 266 1.40 -11.85 -0.17
CA SER A 266 0.31 -12.73 -0.61
C SER A 266 -1.06 -12.45 0.00
N LEU A 267 -1.13 -11.60 1.03
CA LEU A 267 -2.35 -11.43 1.83
C LEU A 267 -2.92 -10.00 1.87
N ALA A 268 -2.21 -8.99 1.33
CA ALA A 268 -2.66 -7.60 1.37
C ALA A 268 -2.66 -6.95 -0.03
N ASP A 269 -3.78 -6.31 -0.39
CA ASP A 269 -3.95 -5.67 -1.69
C ASP A 269 -2.99 -4.48 -1.88
N ASP A 270 -2.61 -3.81 -0.80
CA ASP A 270 -1.69 -2.66 -0.77
C ASP A 270 -0.25 -3.02 -0.39
N THR A 271 0.09 -4.32 -0.40
CA THR A 271 1.40 -4.84 0.00
C THR A 271 1.83 -4.50 1.44
N GLY A 272 0.86 -4.31 2.34
CA GLY A 272 1.06 -4.14 3.77
C GLY A 272 1.21 -2.70 4.24
N ALA A 273 0.97 -1.71 3.38
CA ALA A 273 1.08 -0.29 3.74
C ALA A 273 0.09 0.11 4.86
N ALA A 274 -1.17 -0.32 4.78
CA ALA A 274 -2.21 -0.06 5.78
C ALA A 274 -1.92 -0.78 7.10
N ALA A 275 -1.43 -2.02 7.08
CA ALA A 275 -1.02 -2.72 8.29
C ALA A 275 0.20 -2.07 8.95
N ARG A 276 1.16 -1.58 8.16
CA ARG A 276 2.30 -0.80 8.67
C ARG A 276 1.87 0.52 9.30
N ALA A 277 0.93 1.21 8.66
CA ALA A 277 0.35 2.43 9.21
C ALA A 277 -0.41 2.16 10.52
N GLN A 278 -1.23 1.10 10.56
CA GLN A 278 -1.88 0.65 11.78
C GLN A 278 -0.85 0.37 12.88
N LEU A 279 0.22 -0.37 12.56
CA LEU A 279 1.27 -0.70 13.51
C LEU A 279 1.95 0.56 14.11
N VAL A 280 2.24 1.57 13.29
CA VAL A 280 2.74 2.87 13.77
C VAL A 280 1.75 3.53 14.74
N MET A 281 0.46 3.55 14.38
CA MET A 281 -0.60 4.14 15.22
C MET A 281 -0.82 3.38 16.53
N ASP A 282 -0.71 2.04 16.51
CA ASP A 282 -0.81 1.19 17.68
C ASP A 282 0.36 1.44 18.65
N HIS A 283 1.57 1.58 18.11
CA HIS A 283 2.75 1.96 18.91
C HIS A 283 2.63 3.37 19.50
N LEU A 284 2.20 4.37 18.72
CA LEU A 284 1.97 5.72 19.24
C LEU A 284 0.89 5.75 20.33
N SER A 285 -0.17 4.95 20.19
CA SER A 285 -1.22 4.80 21.20
C SER A 285 -0.70 4.13 22.48
N LEU A 286 0.17 3.12 22.34
CA LEU A 286 0.84 2.48 23.46
C LEU A 286 1.83 3.42 24.17
N LEU A 287 2.55 4.25 23.42
CA LEU A 287 3.43 5.29 23.94
C LEU A 287 2.64 6.39 24.66
N ARG A 288 1.46 6.78 24.16
CA ARG A 288 0.53 7.71 24.86
C ARG A 288 0.15 7.15 26.23
N GLN A 289 -0.18 5.86 26.29
CA GLN A 289 -0.47 5.18 27.57
C GLN A 289 0.76 5.12 28.48
N ALA A 290 1.95 4.89 27.94
CA ALA A 290 3.19 4.87 28.73
C ALA A 290 3.54 6.26 29.29
N ASN A 291 3.35 7.30 28.46
CA ASN A 291 3.51 8.70 28.87
C ASN A 291 2.52 9.06 30.00
N ALA A 292 1.30 8.53 29.96
CA ALA A 292 0.30 8.66 31.02
C ALA A 292 0.54 7.74 32.25
N GLY A 293 1.50 6.81 32.18
CA GLY A 293 1.80 5.85 33.26
C GLY A 293 0.80 4.70 33.38
N THR A 294 0.05 4.39 32.32
CA THR A 294 -1.00 3.35 32.30
C THR A 294 -0.70 2.16 31.38
N ALA A 295 0.37 2.21 30.58
CA ALA A 295 0.73 1.12 29.67
C ALA A 295 1.18 -0.14 30.43
N ALA A 296 0.66 -1.30 30.02
CA ALA A 296 1.16 -2.60 30.46
C ALA A 296 2.34 -3.04 29.57
N GLY A 297 3.44 -3.49 30.18
CA GLY A 297 4.60 -4.04 29.47
C GLY A 297 5.65 -3.01 29.03
N LEU A 298 5.42 -1.72 29.23
CA LEU A 298 6.39 -0.64 28.96
C LEU A 298 7.04 -0.11 30.24
N SER A 299 8.22 0.49 30.12
CA SER A 299 8.96 1.06 31.23
C SER A 299 8.24 2.27 31.84
N ALA A 300 8.15 2.32 33.17
CA ALA A 300 7.61 3.48 33.90
C ALA A 300 8.51 4.72 33.82
N SER A 301 9.74 4.59 33.30
CA SER A 301 10.63 5.73 33.02
C SER A 301 10.08 6.68 31.95
N LEU A 302 9.19 6.18 31.07
CA LEU A 302 8.61 6.92 29.95
C LEU A 302 7.50 7.90 30.39
N THR A 303 7.01 7.80 31.62
CA THR A 303 5.90 8.64 32.11
C THR A 303 6.27 10.13 32.14
N GLY A 304 5.50 10.95 31.43
CA GLY A 304 5.71 12.40 31.29
C GLY A 304 7.00 12.78 30.55
N ARG A 305 7.48 11.94 29.64
CA ARG A 305 8.74 12.13 28.89
C ARG A 305 8.56 12.24 27.38
N LEU A 306 7.38 11.96 26.85
CA LEU A 306 7.13 11.86 25.40
C LEU A 306 6.24 13.01 24.93
N ASP A 307 6.77 13.85 24.04
CA ASP A 307 6.00 14.90 23.37
C ASP A 307 5.34 14.29 22.12
N LEU A 308 4.08 13.89 22.28
CA LEU A 308 3.29 13.26 21.23
C LEU A 308 2.53 14.26 20.35
N ASP A 309 2.70 15.56 20.64
CA ASP A 309 2.25 16.68 19.80
C ASP A 309 3.37 17.14 18.83
N ASN A 310 4.57 16.55 18.92
CA ASN A 310 5.69 16.80 18.02
C ASN A 310 6.38 15.48 17.62
N VAL A 311 5.83 14.85 16.57
CA VAL A 311 6.20 13.51 16.10
C VAL A 311 6.78 13.57 14.68
N GLY A 312 7.91 12.89 14.49
CA GLY A 312 8.48 12.59 13.16
C GLY A 312 8.46 11.10 12.84
N LEU A 313 8.27 10.76 11.58
CA LEU A 313 8.28 9.37 11.12
C LEU A 313 9.37 9.15 10.07
N MET A 314 10.20 8.11 10.22
CA MET A 314 11.07 7.61 9.15
C MET A 314 10.63 6.19 8.78
N GLY A 315 10.54 5.92 7.48
CA GLY A 315 10.21 4.60 6.98
C GLY A 315 11.11 4.21 5.81
N HIS A 316 11.66 3.00 5.82
CA HIS A 316 12.51 2.49 4.74
C HIS A 316 11.71 1.58 3.78
N SER A 317 11.86 1.69 2.45
CA SER A 317 11.24 0.77 1.48
C SER A 317 9.71 0.75 1.61
N ARG A 318 9.08 -0.42 1.75
CA ARG A 318 7.64 -0.54 2.12
C ARG A 318 7.28 0.11 3.45
N GLY A 319 8.25 0.24 4.36
CA GLY A 319 8.12 1.05 5.56
C GLY A 319 7.96 2.55 5.26
N GLY A 320 8.57 3.03 4.18
CA GLY A 320 8.42 4.41 3.69
C GLY A 320 6.98 4.69 3.26
N GLU A 321 6.38 3.79 2.49
CA GLU A 321 4.95 3.86 2.16
C GLU A 321 4.06 3.72 3.40
N GLY A 322 4.43 2.84 4.33
CA GLY A 322 3.76 2.67 5.61
C GLY A 322 3.72 3.94 6.47
N VAL A 323 4.80 4.72 6.56
CA VAL A 323 4.80 5.99 7.32
C VAL A 323 4.06 7.11 6.61
N MET A 324 4.08 7.14 5.27
CA MET A 324 3.23 8.05 4.48
C MET A 324 1.75 7.75 4.74
N ARG A 325 1.37 6.47 4.72
CA ARG A 325 0.02 6.01 5.06
C ARG A 325 -0.36 6.29 6.52
N ALA A 326 0.59 6.20 7.46
CA ALA A 326 0.37 6.51 8.87
C ALA A 326 0.01 7.99 9.09
N ALA A 327 0.66 8.92 8.37
CA ALA A 327 0.33 10.34 8.43
C ALA A 327 -1.12 10.61 7.98
N LEU A 328 -1.60 9.88 6.98
CA LEU A 328 -2.99 9.96 6.52
C LEU A 328 -3.97 9.34 7.52
N LEU A 329 -3.68 8.13 8.02
CA LEU A 329 -4.51 7.45 9.02
C LEU A 329 -4.61 8.23 10.34
N ASN A 330 -3.57 9.00 10.67
CA ASN A 330 -3.56 9.86 11.85
C ASN A 330 -4.60 10.99 11.76
N ALA A 331 -4.83 11.54 10.57
CA ALA A 331 -5.82 12.60 10.35
C ALA A 331 -7.27 12.14 10.59
N GLU A 332 -7.52 10.83 10.57
CA GLU A 332 -8.83 10.22 10.83
C GLU A 332 -9.11 9.97 12.31
N GLN A 333 -8.10 10.12 13.18
CA GLN A 333 -8.25 9.84 14.61
C GLN A 333 -9.10 10.90 15.31
N GLY A 334 -9.84 10.50 16.35
CA GLY A 334 -10.52 11.45 17.24
C GLY A 334 -9.56 12.34 18.03
N GLU A 335 -8.36 11.83 18.31
CA GLU A 335 -7.23 12.55 18.91
C GLU A 335 -5.96 12.26 18.09
N PRO A 336 -5.73 12.99 16.98
CA PRO A 336 -4.52 12.85 16.16
C PRO A 336 -3.25 13.15 16.94
N PHE A 337 -2.16 12.45 16.62
CA PHE A 337 -0.80 12.78 17.06
C PHE A 337 -0.24 13.95 16.23
N GLY A 338 0.70 14.70 16.77
CA GLY A 338 1.37 15.80 16.07
C GLY A 338 2.41 15.34 15.05
N ILE A 339 2.03 14.52 14.08
CA ILE A 339 2.91 14.06 12.99
C ILE A 339 3.12 15.21 12.00
N THR A 340 4.24 15.93 12.15
CA THR A 340 4.55 17.13 11.35
C THR A 340 5.64 16.89 10.31
N SER A 341 6.36 15.77 10.42
CA SER A 341 7.54 15.46 9.60
C SER A 341 7.58 13.99 9.19
N VAL A 342 7.76 13.72 7.89
CA VAL A 342 7.90 12.34 7.37
C VAL A 342 9.13 12.25 6.45
N LEU A 343 9.98 11.25 6.72
CA LEU A 343 11.18 10.94 5.94
C LEU A 343 11.10 9.53 5.36
N PRO A 344 10.54 9.37 4.15
CA PRO A 344 10.61 8.11 3.42
C PRO A 344 12.04 7.88 2.90
N LEU A 345 12.69 6.82 3.35
CA LEU A 345 14.03 6.39 2.93
C LEU A 345 13.90 5.27 1.90
N ALA A 346 14.46 5.45 0.70
CA ALA A 346 14.36 4.52 -0.42
C ALA A 346 12.95 3.89 -0.56
N PRO A 347 11.87 4.68 -0.54
CA PRO A 347 10.54 4.16 -0.24
C PRO A 347 9.87 3.55 -1.47
N THR A 348 8.94 2.62 -1.23
CA THR A 348 7.94 2.26 -2.24
C THR A 348 6.84 3.32 -2.33
N ASP A 349 6.08 3.30 -3.42
CA ASP A 349 4.88 4.14 -3.66
C ASP A 349 3.87 3.38 -4.55
N TYR A 350 3.49 2.17 -4.12
CA TYR A 350 2.59 1.33 -4.93
C TYR A 350 1.20 1.91 -5.11
N THR A 351 0.79 2.76 -4.17
CA THR A 351 -0.56 3.32 -4.07
C THR A 351 -0.68 4.78 -4.47
N ARG A 352 0.42 5.46 -4.86
CA ARG A 352 0.43 6.87 -5.33
C ARG A 352 -0.28 7.80 -4.34
N MET A 353 0.14 7.76 -3.08
CA MET A 353 -0.47 8.58 -2.02
C MET A 353 0.11 10.00 -1.99
N THR A 354 -0.75 10.97 -1.67
CA THR A 354 -0.36 12.37 -1.43
C THR A 354 -0.65 12.75 0.02
N VAL A 355 0.31 13.45 0.66
CA VAL A 355 0.21 13.82 2.09
C VAL A 355 0.17 15.35 2.23
N PRO A 356 -0.98 15.93 2.61
CA PRO A 356 -1.14 17.38 2.82
C PRO A 356 -0.54 17.84 4.15
N GLY A 357 0.03 19.04 4.16
CA GLY A 357 0.40 19.79 5.37
C GLY A 357 1.54 19.21 6.20
N VAL A 358 2.28 18.23 5.69
CA VAL A 358 3.38 17.57 6.41
C VAL A 358 4.70 17.80 5.67
N THR A 359 5.71 18.31 6.39
CA THR A 359 7.06 18.47 5.83
C THR A 359 7.62 17.11 5.47
N THR A 360 8.04 16.94 4.21
CA THR A 360 8.41 15.62 3.67
C THR A 360 9.74 15.68 2.93
N ALA A 361 10.67 14.78 3.25
CA ALA A 361 11.88 14.61 2.45
C ALA A 361 12.08 13.13 2.08
N VAL A 362 12.20 12.84 0.79
CA VAL A 362 12.45 11.47 0.30
C VAL A 362 13.93 11.31 -0.01
N VAL A 363 14.55 10.25 0.52
CA VAL A 363 15.93 9.88 0.17
C VAL A 363 15.92 8.81 -0.91
N LEU A 364 16.55 9.07 -2.05
CA LEU A 364 16.58 8.19 -3.22
C LEU A 364 18.00 7.66 -3.47
N PRO A 365 18.25 6.34 -3.36
CA PRO A 365 19.56 5.78 -3.65
C PRO A 365 19.74 5.56 -5.16
N TYR A 366 20.82 6.09 -5.76
CA TYR A 366 20.99 5.99 -7.21
C TYR A 366 21.25 4.55 -7.71
N CYS A 367 21.95 3.75 -6.91
CA CYS A 367 22.27 2.35 -7.18
C CYS A 367 21.37 1.39 -6.40
N ASP A 368 20.13 1.82 -6.12
CA ASP A 368 19.09 0.98 -5.55
C ASP A 368 18.78 -0.18 -6.52
N GLY A 369 18.95 -1.41 -6.04
CA GLY A 369 18.65 -2.62 -6.80
C GLY A 369 17.38 -3.34 -6.32
N ASP A 370 16.65 -2.77 -5.36
CA ASP A 370 15.39 -3.33 -4.86
C ASP A 370 14.17 -2.45 -5.21
N VAL A 371 14.32 -1.13 -5.11
CA VAL A 371 13.38 -0.12 -5.62
C VAL A 371 14.09 0.67 -6.71
N GLU A 372 14.49 -0.05 -7.75
CA GLU A 372 15.37 0.47 -8.80
C GLU A 372 14.73 1.57 -9.62
N ASP A 373 13.40 1.67 -9.67
CA ASP A 373 12.69 2.73 -10.37
C ASP A 373 12.58 4.05 -9.58
N GLN A 374 13.04 4.06 -8.33
CA GLN A 374 12.95 5.20 -7.41
C GLN A 374 11.52 5.77 -7.32
N MET A 375 10.51 4.91 -7.30
CA MET A 375 9.10 5.33 -7.27
C MET A 375 8.75 6.34 -6.17
N GLY A 376 9.50 6.34 -5.05
CA GLY A 376 9.42 7.36 -4.00
C GLY A 376 9.49 8.82 -4.47
N GLN A 377 10.09 9.10 -5.63
CA GLN A 377 10.09 10.44 -6.24
C GLN A 377 8.67 11.00 -6.42
N LYS A 378 7.68 10.12 -6.63
CA LYS A 378 6.29 10.49 -6.89
C LYS A 378 5.59 11.10 -5.67
N TYR A 379 6.01 10.77 -4.44
CA TYR A 379 5.50 11.46 -3.24
C TYR A 379 5.72 12.97 -3.31
N ILE A 380 6.87 13.41 -3.86
CA ILE A 380 7.17 14.82 -4.03
C ILE A 380 6.42 15.38 -5.24
N ASN A 381 6.46 14.71 -6.38
CA ASN A 381 5.86 15.23 -7.61
C ASN A 381 4.34 15.32 -7.57
N ASP A 382 3.67 14.33 -6.96
CA ASP A 382 2.22 14.33 -6.82
C ASP A 382 1.79 15.32 -5.73
N SER A 383 2.54 15.47 -4.63
CA SER A 383 2.11 16.32 -3.50
C SER A 383 2.44 17.81 -3.66
N ARG A 384 3.50 18.18 -4.40
CA ARG A 384 4.01 19.57 -4.44
C ARG A 384 3.01 20.62 -4.94
N HIS A 385 2.00 20.21 -5.71
CA HIS A 385 0.91 21.05 -6.22
C HIS A 385 -0.47 20.46 -5.91
N ALA A 386 -0.54 19.37 -5.14
CA ALA A 386 -1.82 18.75 -4.80
C ALA A 386 -2.63 19.64 -3.86
N TYR A 387 -1.98 20.40 -2.99
CA TYR A 387 -2.62 21.11 -1.89
C TYR A 387 -2.12 22.55 -1.80
N ASP A 388 -2.99 23.46 -1.34
CA ASP A 388 -2.61 24.81 -0.95
C ASP A 388 -2.06 24.81 0.49
N ASP A 389 -0.92 24.14 0.69
CA ASP A 389 -0.24 24.05 1.97
C ASP A 389 1.14 24.72 1.97
N ASP A 390 1.61 25.01 3.17
CA ASP A 390 2.80 25.83 3.40
C ASP A 390 3.91 25.00 4.03
N VAL A 391 4.39 23.97 3.34
CA VAL A 391 5.44 23.07 3.85
C VAL A 391 6.54 22.79 2.83
N LEU A 392 7.76 22.59 3.32
CA LEU A 392 8.89 22.14 2.52
C LEU A 392 8.71 20.68 2.08
N ARG A 393 8.96 20.42 0.79
CA ARG A 393 9.03 19.06 0.22
C ARG A 393 10.29 18.86 -0.59
N SER A 394 11.05 17.79 -0.32
CA SER A 394 12.37 17.61 -0.92
C SER A 394 12.62 16.19 -1.43
N SER A 395 13.25 16.08 -2.60
CA SER A 395 13.86 14.85 -3.08
C SER A 395 15.38 14.94 -2.89
N VAL A 396 15.97 13.97 -2.20
CA VAL A 396 17.41 13.88 -1.94
C VAL A 396 17.97 12.67 -2.67
N LEU A 397 18.52 12.87 -3.87
CA LEU A 397 19.19 11.83 -4.63
C LEU A 397 20.62 11.67 -4.13
N ILE A 398 20.98 10.48 -3.63
CA ILE A 398 22.35 10.16 -3.21
C ILE A 398 22.99 9.21 -4.23
N MET A 399 24.02 9.69 -4.89
CA MET A 399 24.74 8.90 -5.90
C MET A 399 25.61 7.83 -5.24
N GLY A 400 25.59 6.62 -5.81
CA GLY A 400 26.44 5.51 -5.36
C GLY A 400 25.94 4.75 -4.14
N THR A 401 24.77 5.07 -3.59
CA THR A 401 24.10 4.29 -2.54
C THR A 401 23.15 3.24 -3.14
N ASN A 402 23.06 2.07 -2.52
CA ASN A 402 22.08 1.02 -2.79
C ASN A 402 20.95 1.04 -1.75
N HIS A 403 20.02 0.10 -1.84
CA HIS A 403 18.89 -0.02 -0.93
C HIS A 403 19.33 -0.44 0.47
N ASN A 404 20.12 -1.51 0.56
CA ASN A 404 20.28 -2.23 1.83
C ASN A 404 21.23 -1.56 2.82
N TYR A 405 22.21 -0.80 2.33
CA TYR A 405 23.34 -0.38 3.16
C TYR A 405 23.01 0.75 4.15
N PHE A 406 21.78 1.27 4.12
CA PHE A 406 21.26 2.12 5.18
C PHE A 406 20.86 1.36 6.46
N ASN A 407 20.74 0.03 6.40
CA ASN A 407 20.35 -0.80 7.53
C ASN A 407 21.45 -1.83 7.85
N THR A 408 22.03 -1.77 9.05
CA THR A 408 23.13 -2.68 9.40
C THR A 408 22.70 -4.14 9.44
N ALA A 409 21.44 -4.46 9.74
CA ALA A 409 20.91 -5.82 9.78
C ALA A 409 20.80 -6.46 8.38
N TRP A 410 20.81 -5.64 7.31
CA TRP A 410 20.70 -6.10 5.93
C TRP A 410 22.06 -6.11 5.21
N THR A 411 23.08 -5.49 5.83
CA THR A 411 24.35 -5.18 5.18
C THR A 411 25.40 -6.27 5.40
N PRO A 412 26.01 -6.82 4.33
CA PRO A 412 27.10 -7.78 4.44
C PRO A 412 28.27 -7.24 5.27
N GLY A 413 28.76 -8.08 6.19
CA GLY A 413 29.85 -7.71 7.10
C GLY A 413 29.41 -6.89 8.33
N LYS A 414 28.15 -6.43 8.39
CA LYS A 414 27.57 -5.77 9.57
C LYS A 414 26.57 -6.67 10.33
N TYR A 415 25.95 -7.63 9.66
CA TYR A 415 25.04 -8.62 10.26
C TYR A 415 25.36 -10.05 9.75
N PRO A 416 25.11 -11.10 10.55
CA PRO A 416 25.64 -12.45 10.23
C PRO A 416 24.80 -13.28 9.25
N VAL A 417 23.53 -12.95 9.04
CA VAL A 417 22.58 -13.78 8.25
C VAL A 417 21.66 -12.91 7.41
N ALA A 418 21.13 -13.45 6.31
CA ALA A 418 20.15 -12.77 5.46
C ALA A 418 20.58 -11.34 5.05
N THR A 419 21.85 -11.15 4.70
CA THR A 419 22.37 -9.86 4.22
C THR A 419 22.66 -9.93 2.72
N SER A 420 22.50 -8.82 2.01
CA SER A 420 22.82 -8.75 0.57
C SER A 420 23.27 -7.36 0.14
N ASP A 421 24.07 -7.31 -0.93
CA ASP A 421 24.18 -6.14 -1.78
C ASP A 421 23.08 -6.24 -2.84
N ASP A 422 22.00 -5.49 -2.66
CA ASP A 422 20.81 -5.52 -3.51
C ASP A 422 21.12 -5.18 -4.98
N TRP A 423 22.20 -4.45 -5.26
CA TRP A 423 22.62 -4.21 -6.65
C TRP A 423 22.92 -5.48 -7.44
N SER A 424 23.24 -6.58 -6.75
CA SER A 424 23.45 -7.89 -7.40
C SER A 424 22.19 -8.44 -8.08
N ALA A 425 21.01 -7.90 -7.75
CA ALA A 425 19.77 -8.14 -8.48
C ALA A 425 19.81 -7.62 -9.92
N MET A 426 20.50 -6.48 -10.13
CA MET A 426 20.62 -5.78 -11.42
C MET A 426 21.87 -6.20 -12.19
N ASP A 427 22.98 -6.43 -11.48
CA ASP A 427 24.22 -6.96 -12.05
C ASP A 427 24.88 -7.97 -11.12
N ARG A 428 24.56 -9.25 -11.33
CA ARG A 428 25.06 -10.36 -10.52
C ARG A 428 26.60 -10.47 -10.48
N ASN A 429 27.30 -9.95 -11.49
CA ASN A 429 28.76 -9.99 -11.54
C ASN A 429 29.41 -8.77 -10.84
N GLN A 430 28.63 -7.77 -10.43
CA GLN A 430 29.10 -6.54 -9.76
C GLN A 430 30.17 -5.79 -10.57
N THR A 431 30.05 -5.81 -11.90
CA THR A 431 30.98 -5.23 -12.88
C THR A 431 30.51 -3.92 -13.50
N ASP A 432 29.27 -3.50 -13.25
CA ASP A 432 28.71 -2.26 -13.77
C ASP A 432 29.64 -1.07 -13.43
N PRO A 433 30.01 -0.24 -14.42
CA PRO A 433 31.00 0.83 -14.22
C PRO A 433 30.53 1.98 -13.33
N THR A 434 29.23 2.03 -12.99
CA THR A 434 28.61 3.05 -12.16
C THR A 434 28.30 2.54 -10.76
N CYS A 435 27.65 1.37 -10.69
CA CYS A 435 27.05 0.84 -9.48
C CYS A 435 27.63 -0.50 -9.04
N GLY A 436 28.47 -1.14 -9.85
CA GLY A 436 29.19 -2.34 -9.44
C GLY A 436 30.09 -2.07 -8.23
N ALA A 437 30.33 -3.09 -7.40
CA ALA A 437 30.99 -2.93 -6.09
C ALA A 437 32.37 -2.26 -6.12
N SER A 438 33.08 -2.29 -7.27
CA SER A 438 34.39 -1.65 -7.46
C SER A 438 34.35 -0.36 -8.29
N ALA A 439 33.15 0.10 -8.69
CA ALA A 439 33.00 1.33 -9.46
C ALA A 439 33.43 2.56 -8.61
N PRO A 440 34.16 3.52 -9.18
CA PRO A 440 34.58 4.71 -8.44
C PRO A 440 33.41 5.54 -7.87
N SER A 441 32.28 5.56 -8.57
CA SER A 441 31.04 6.22 -8.16
C SER A 441 30.30 5.48 -7.05
N ARG A 442 30.52 4.17 -6.87
CA ARG A 442 29.86 3.36 -5.84
C ARG A 442 30.43 3.70 -4.47
N LEU A 443 29.57 4.03 -3.51
CA LEU A 443 29.94 4.18 -2.10
C LEU A 443 30.06 2.80 -1.44
N ASN A 444 31.00 2.64 -0.51
CA ASN A 444 31.09 1.40 0.28
C ASN A 444 30.06 1.37 1.43
N ALA A 445 29.86 0.21 2.06
CA ALA A 445 28.87 0.03 3.12
C ALA A 445 28.96 1.03 4.29
N ASP A 446 30.17 1.43 4.70
CA ASP A 446 30.34 2.41 5.79
C ASP A 446 29.96 3.82 5.32
N GLU A 447 30.34 4.19 4.09
CA GLU A 447 30.02 5.49 3.50
C GLU A 447 28.51 5.67 3.29
N GLN A 448 27.83 4.62 2.81
CA GLN A 448 26.37 4.66 2.61
C GLN A 448 25.62 4.76 3.94
N TYR A 449 26.03 3.98 4.94
CA TYR A 449 25.45 4.03 6.27
C TYR A 449 25.66 5.40 6.94
N ALA A 450 26.85 5.99 6.78
CA ALA A 450 27.14 7.34 7.28
C ALA A 450 26.28 8.42 6.61
N ALA A 451 26.10 8.34 5.28
CA ALA A 451 25.20 9.24 4.56
C ALA A 451 23.75 9.09 5.07
N GLY A 452 23.24 7.86 5.23
CA GLY A 452 21.92 7.61 5.81
C GLY A 452 21.74 8.24 7.18
N ASN A 453 22.67 7.99 8.10
CA ASN A 453 22.64 8.56 9.45
C ASN A 453 22.64 10.10 9.43
N ALA A 454 23.39 10.71 8.51
CA ALA A 454 23.46 12.15 8.36
C ALA A 454 22.13 12.76 7.90
N TYR A 455 21.49 12.20 6.88
CA TYR A 455 20.21 12.72 6.37
C TYR A 455 19.02 12.41 7.30
N ILE A 456 18.99 11.22 7.93
CA ILE A 456 17.97 10.89 8.94
C ILE A 456 18.07 11.86 10.12
N SER A 457 19.27 12.04 10.67
CA SER A 457 19.48 12.92 11.82
C SER A 457 19.25 14.39 11.46
N GLY A 458 19.72 14.83 10.29
CA GLY A 458 19.60 16.21 9.84
C GLY A 458 18.16 16.64 9.64
N PHE A 459 17.32 15.76 9.08
CA PHE A 459 15.92 16.06 8.86
C PHE A 459 15.15 16.29 10.16
N PHE A 460 15.23 15.37 11.14
CA PHE A 460 14.48 15.55 12.38
C PHE A 460 15.06 16.63 13.29
N ARG A 461 16.37 16.89 13.23
CA ARG A 461 16.97 18.05 13.90
C ARG A 461 16.45 19.36 13.31
N LEU A 462 16.32 19.44 11.99
CA LEU A 462 15.71 20.57 11.31
C LEU A 462 14.24 20.73 11.69
N THR A 463 13.41 19.71 11.46
CA THR A 463 11.95 19.89 11.45
C THR A 463 11.29 19.79 12.82
N LEU A 464 11.84 18.99 13.74
CA LEU A 464 11.33 18.86 15.10
C LEU A 464 12.16 19.66 16.12
N GLY A 465 13.43 19.91 15.82
CA GLY A 465 14.37 20.65 16.67
C GLY A 465 14.55 22.13 16.33
N ASP A 466 14.03 22.58 15.18
CA ASP A 466 14.22 23.95 14.66
C ASP A 466 15.71 24.32 14.46
N GLU A 467 16.54 23.31 14.16
CA GLU A 467 17.97 23.50 13.93
C GLU A 467 18.25 23.95 12.48
N GLN A 468 17.96 25.22 12.21
CA GLN A 468 17.98 25.83 10.87
C GLN A 468 19.30 25.72 10.12
N GLN A 469 20.42 25.45 10.80
CA GLN A 469 21.70 25.19 10.13
C GLN A 469 21.71 23.94 9.23
N PHE A 470 20.71 23.05 9.37
CA PHE A 470 20.54 21.86 8.52
C PHE A 470 19.56 22.06 7.36
N LEU A 471 18.86 23.21 7.27
CA LEU A 471 17.97 23.53 6.16
C LEU A 471 18.64 23.40 4.78
N PRO A 472 19.91 23.81 4.59
CA PRO A 472 20.60 23.64 3.31
C PRO A 472 20.72 22.20 2.81
N MET A 473 20.56 21.20 3.68
CA MET A 473 20.53 19.79 3.25
C MET A 473 19.27 19.42 2.46
N PHE A 474 18.23 20.26 2.51
CA PHE A 474 16.88 19.94 2.02
C PHE A 474 16.25 21.07 1.19
N ASP A 475 16.87 22.25 1.07
CA ASP A 475 16.30 23.42 0.40
C ASP A 475 16.63 23.53 -1.10
N GLY A 476 17.37 22.57 -1.66
CA GLY A 476 17.80 22.56 -3.05
C GLY A 476 19.20 23.13 -3.29
N SER A 477 19.96 23.47 -2.23
CA SER A 477 21.34 23.98 -2.35
C SER A 477 22.43 22.90 -2.47
N ASP A 478 22.04 21.62 -2.48
CA ASP A 478 22.92 20.45 -2.49
C ASP A 478 23.91 20.38 -1.31
N ALA A 479 23.74 21.21 -0.28
CA ALA A 479 24.67 21.26 0.82
C ALA A 479 24.65 19.95 1.63
N LYS A 480 25.81 19.51 2.09
CA LYS A 480 25.96 18.26 2.84
C LYS A 480 26.85 18.43 4.06
N PRO A 481 26.65 17.64 5.12
CA PRO A 481 27.55 17.64 6.27
C PRO A 481 28.84 16.85 5.98
N GLU A 482 29.86 17.05 6.82
CA GLU A 482 31.15 16.35 6.72
C GLU A 482 30.97 14.81 6.79
N SER A 483 30.05 14.32 7.63
CA SER A 483 29.72 12.90 7.79
C SER A 483 29.17 12.22 6.53
N ALA A 484 28.58 12.96 5.59
CA ALA A 484 28.20 12.43 4.28
C ALA A 484 29.42 12.16 3.37
N GLY A 485 30.61 12.63 3.76
CA GLY A 485 31.88 12.34 3.12
C GLY A 485 31.88 12.67 1.63
N ARG A 486 32.28 11.69 0.81
CA ARG A 486 32.40 11.86 -0.65
C ARG A 486 31.09 11.65 -1.43
N ALA A 487 29.95 11.44 -0.76
CA ALA A 487 28.67 11.27 -1.46
C ALA A 487 28.39 12.49 -2.37
N ASP A 488 28.03 12.24 -3.63
CA ASP A 488 27.43 13.24 -4.51
C ASP A 488 25.92 13.23 -4.19
N VAL A 489 25.42 14.36 -3.70
CA VAL A 489 24.02 14.52 -3.27
C VAL A 489 23.41 15.66 -4.06
N ARG A 490 22.20 15.41 -4.55
CA ARG A 490 21.43 16.35 -5.36
C ARG A 490 20.05 16.49 -4.79
N VAL A 491 19.64 17.72 -4.54
CA VAL A 491 18.43 18.07 -3.80
C VAL A 491 17.53 18.87 -4.72
N SER A 492 16.31 18.40 -4.90
CA SER A 492 15.23 19.17 -5.53
C SER A 492 14.19 19.50 -4.47
N ALA A 493 13.99 20.78 -4.20
CA ALA A 493 13.03 21.25 -3.22
C ALA A 493 11.84 21.95 -3.87
N THR A 494 10.66 21.77 -3.28
CA THR A 494 9.54 22.68 -3.41
C THR A 494 9.44 23.42 -2.09
N LEU A 495 9.75 24.72 -2.10
CA LEU A 495 9.65 25.58 -0.93
C LEU A 495 8.18 25.76 -0.53
N PRO A 496 7.89 26.12 0.73
CA PRO A 496 6.53 26.47 1.18
C PRO A 496 5.87 27.52 0.26
N ALA A 497 4.54 27.47 0.12
CA ALA A 497 3.80 28.38 -0.76
C ALA A 497 4.01 29.86 -0.38
N SER A 498 4.24 30.16 0.90
CA SER A 498 4.56 31.51 1.38
C SER A 498 5.96 32.02 1.00
N ASN A 499 6.85 31.13 0.52
CA ASN A 499 8.24 31.43 0.15
C ASN A 499 8.51 31.30 -1.35
N ARG A 500 7.47 31.18 -2.18
CA ARG A 500 7.63 31.08 -3.64
C ARG A 500 6.48 31.75 -4.38
N VAL A 501 6.74 32.12 -5.63
CA VAL A 501 5.74 32.56 -6.59
C VAL A 501 5.86 31.71 -7.85
N ASP A 502 4.82 30.94 -8.15
CA ASP A 502 4.79 30.05 -9.32
C ASP A 502 4.48 30.88 -10.59
N ILE A 503 5.42 30.96 -11.53
CA ILE A 503 5.21 31.62 -12.84
C ILE A 503 4.46 30.68 -13.78
N THR A 504 4.91 29.42 -13.86
CA THR A 504 4.22 28.34 -14.58
C THR A 504 4.73 26.96 -14.12
N ASN A 505 3.83 26.01 -13.94
CA ASN A 505 4.17 24.64 -13.55
C ASN A 505 4.51 23.74 -14.74
N PHE A 506 4.21 24.20 -15.96
CA PHE A 506 4.36 23.43 -17.20
C PHE A 506 3.53 22.14 -17.28
N ASP A 507 2.43 22.07 -16.53
CA ASP A 507 1.55 20.90 -16.40
C ASP A 507 0.35 20.90 -17.35
N THR A 508 0.11 22.03 -18.02
CA THR A 508 -1.04 22.25 -18.91
C THR A 508 -0.65 23.03 -20.15
N THR A 509 -1.51 23.04 -21.18
CA THR A 509 -1.27 23.86 -22.38
C THR A 509 -1.49 25.33 -22.06
N ASP A 510 -0.43 26.12 -22.17
CA ASP A 510 -0.44 27.53 -21.79
C ASP A 510 -0.15 28.46 -22.98
N THR A 511 -1.09 29.35 -23.31
CA THR A 511 -0.96 30.34 -24.38
C THR A 511 0.07 31.44 -24.10
N THR A 512 0.50 31.58 -22.84
CA THR A 512 1.57 32.48 -22.42
C THR A 512 2.97 31.92 -22.74
N VAL A 513 3.05 30.63 -23.10
CA VAL A 513 4.27 29.95 -23.53
C VAL A 513 4.33 29.88 -25.06
N GLN A 514 5.42 30.38 -25.63
CA GLN A 514 5.65 30.43 -27.08
C GLN A 514 7.01 29.84 -27.42
N VAL A 515 7.13 29.24 -28.60
CA VAL A 515 8.43 28.81 -29.14
C VAL A 515 8.72 29.52 -30.44
N VAL A 516 9.97 29.92 -30.62
CA VAL A 516 10.48 30.51 -31.87
C VAL A 516 11.74 29.79 -32.33
N GLY A 517 12.10 29.99 -33.60
CA GLY A 517 13.31 29.39 -34.18
C GLY A 517 13.18 27.89 -34.41
N ALA A 518 14.28 27.16 -34.23
CA ALA A 518 14.37 25.73 -34.54
C ALA A 518 13.92 24.82 -33.38
N GLY A 519 12.87 25.19 -32.66
CA GLY A 519 12.33 24.46 -31.52
C GLY A 519 10.83 24.19 -31.62
N THR A 520 10.37 23.17 -30.90
CA THR A 520 8.97 22.77 -30.72
C THR A 520 8.72 22.40 -29.27
N TYR A 521 7.47 22.48 -28.81
CA TYR A 521 7.11 22.03 -27.48
C TYR A 521 5.80 21.27 -27.46
N ALA A 522 5.61 20.45 -26.43
CA ALA A 522 4.34 19.86 -26.06
C ALA A 522 4.28 19.72 -24.54
N THR A 523 3.11 19.97 -23.95
CA THR A 523 2.82 19.45 -22.60
C THR A 523 2.69 17.93 -22.73
N CYS A 524 3.38 17.19 -21.87
CA CYS A 524 3.43 15.74 -21.85
C CYS A 524 3.18 15.21 -20.44
N GLU A 525 2.88 13.93 -20.30
CA GLU A 525 2.79 13.23 -19.01
C GLU A 525 3.26 11.79 -19.16
N SER A 526 3.70 11.18 -18.08
CA SER A 526 4.04 9.75 -18.01
C SER A 526 5.09 9.30 -19.03
N MET A 527 5.37 8.00 -18.99
CA MET A 527 6.13 7.31 -20.03
C MET A 527 5.28 6.27 -20.77
N SER A 528 5.69 5.93 -21.99
CA SER A 528 4.98 5.00 -22.86
C SER A 528 5.43 3.55 -22.68
N PRO A 529 4.54 2.56 -22.87
CA PRO A 529 3.08 2.68 -22.95
C PRO A 529 2.41 2.47 -21.59
N LEU A 530 1.37 3.25 -21.28
CA LEU A 530 0.44 2.91 -20.18
C LEU A 530 -0.58 1.86 -20.63
N GLU A 531 -1.13 1.12 -19.67
CA GLU A 531 -2.21 0.16 -19.91
C GLU A 531 -3.51 0.87 -20.30
N VAL A 532 -3.90 1.89 -19.54
CA VAL A 532 -4.90 2.88 -19.95
C VAL A 532 -4.15 4.07 -20.56
N PRO A 533 -4.35 4.40 -21.85
CA PRO A 533 -3.57 5.44 -22.52
C PRO A 533 -3.66 6.81 -21.82
N ALA A 534 -2.52 7.49 -21.76
CA ALA A 534 -2.44 8.87 -21.29
C ALA A 534 -3.30 9.82 -22.12
N THR A 535 -3.71 10.93 -21.50
CA THR A 535 -4.48 11.99 -22.16
C THR A 535 -3.58 12.99 -22.88
N LEU A 536 -2.35 13.19 -22.37
CA LEU A 536 -1.29 13.97 -22.99
C LEU A 536 -0.30 13.05 -23.71
N PRO A 537 0.51 13.58 -24.66
CA PRO A 537 1.67 12.87 -25.19
C PRO A 537 2.60 12.37 -24.08
N TYR A 538 3.31 11.27 -24.32
CA TYR A 538 4.27 10.74 -23.35
C TYR A 538 5.55 11.58 -23.26
N CYS A 539 6.03 11.86 -22.05
CA CYS A 539 7.30 12.57 -21.84
C CYS A 539 8.52 11.69 -22.15
N VAL A 540 8.41 10.38 -21.86
CA VAL A 540 9.47 9.39 -22.12
C VAL A 540 8.90 8.23 -22.94
N THR A 541 9.59 7.84 -24.01
CA THR A 541 9.10 6.87 -25.01
C THR A 541 10.12 5.79 -25.38
N LYS A 542 11.40 5.96 -25.03
CA LYS A 542 12.49 5.07 -25.48
C LYS A 542 13.19 4.28 -24.37
N LEU A 543 12.85 4.54 -23.11
CA LEU A 543 13.56 4.00 -21.95
C LEU A 543 12.74 2.94 -21.23
N GLY A 544 13.42 2.11 -20.43
CA GLY A 544 12.78 1.21 -19.47
C GLY A 544 12.14 1.98 -18.31
N PHE A 545 11.21 1.32 -17.61
CA PHE A 545 10.39 1.98 -16.58
C PHE A 545 11.24 2.52 -15.42
N ALA A 546 12.27 1.78 -15.02
CA ALA A 546 13.16 2.18 -13.95
C ALA A 546 14.06 3.37 -14.30
N GLN A 547 14.21 3.68 -15.60
CA GLN A 547 14.99 4.81 -16.07
C GLN A 547 14.20 6.13 -16.07
N ALA A 548 12.97 6.18 -15.56
CA ALA A 548 12.18 7.41 -15.55
C ALA A 548 11.43 7.63 -14.22
N PRO A 549 12.11 7.87 -13.09
CA PRO A 549 11.45 7.95 -11.77
C PRO A 549 10.25 8.91 -11.68
N ASP A 550 10.32 10.06 -12.35
CA ASP A 550 9.22 11.05 -12.38
C ASP A 550 8.03 10.61 -13.24
N TYR A 551 8.28 9.82 -14.30
CA TYR A 551 7.31 9.55 -15.37
C TYR A 551 6.88 8.08 -15.42
N GLY A 552 7.61 7.23 -14.72
CA GLY A 552 7.43 5.79 -14.67
C GLY A 552 6.05 5.40 -14.20
N PHE A 553 5.62 4.24 -14.66
CA PHE A 553 4.41 3.59 -14.22
C PHE A 553 4.76 2.26 -13.58
N LEU A 554 4.02 1.94 -12.52
CA LEU A 554 4.11 0.66 -11.85
C LEU A 554 3.25 -0.31 -12.66
N SER A 555 3.79 -0.96 -13.68
CA SER A 555 2.93 -1.70 -14.61
C SER A 555 2.42 -3.02 -14.01
N ALA A 556 1.20 -3.43 -14.37
CA ALA A 556 0.65 -4.75 -14.00
C ALA A 556 1.51 -5.96 -14.45
N PRO A 557 2.24 -5.92 -15.58
CA PRO A 557 3.25 -6.95 -15.89
C PRO A 557 4.61 -6.75 -15.21
N TYR A 558 4.91 -5.60 -14.60
CA TYR A 558 6.27 -5.27 -14.11
C TYR A 558 6.36 -4.79 -12.66
N GLY A 559 5.31 -4.87 -11.83
CA GLY A 559 5.46 -4.55 -10.40
C GLY A 559 4.17 -4.61 -9.55
N ASN A 560 4.32 -4.25 -8.28
CA ASN A 560 3.25 -4.33 -7.27
C ASN A 560 2.29 -3.14 -7.29
N GLY A 561 2.41 -2.25 -8.28
CA GLY A 561 1.62 -1.04 -8.34
C GLY A 561 0.13 -1.30 -8.39
N ARG A 562 -0.61 -0.50 -7.63
CA ARG A 562 -2.08 -0.44 -7.71
C ARG A 562 -2.54 0.82 -8.45
N ALA A 563 -1.61 1.64 -8.94
CA ALA A 563 -1.88 2.89 -9.65
C ALA A 563 -1.22 2.91 -11.04
N THR A 564 -1.38 1.82 -11.80
CA THR A 564 -0.54 1.49 -12.97
C THR A 564 -0.69 2.44 -14.17
N SER A 565 -1.80 3.17 -14.24
CA SER A 565 -2.09 4.09 -15.34
C SER A 565 -2.41 5.51 -14.86
N VAL A 566 -2.19 5.81 -13.57
CA VAL A 566 -2.35 7.17 -13.05
C VAL A 566 -1.28 8.05 -13.71
N PRO A 567 -1.64 9.16 -14.36
CA PRO A 567 -0.68 10.05 -14.99
C PRO A 567 0.44 10.46 -14.03
N SER A 568 1.69 10.36 -14.48
CA SER A 568 2.89 10.69 -13.71
C SER A 568 3.49 11.99 -14.23
N THR A 569 3.74 12.93 -13.30
CA THR A 569 4.42 14.23 -13.51
C THR A 569 4.19 14.87 -14.89
N PRO A 570 3.07 15.59 -15.08
CA PRO A 570 2.93 16.48 -16.22
C PRO A 570 4.11 17.45 -16.34
N SER A 571 4.60 17.69 -17.55
CA SER A 571 5.77 18.51 -17.82
C SER A 571 5.76 19.11 -19.23
N MET A 572 6.62 20.08 -19.47
CA MET A 572 6.87 20.61 -20.82
C MET A 572 8.02 19.87 -21.47
N HIS A 573 7.76 19.22 -22.62
CA HIS A 573 8.79 18.65 -23.47
C HIS A 573 9.22 19.68 -24.52
N PHE A 574 10.38 20.32 -24.30
CA PHE A 574 10.96 21.27 -25.23
C PHE A 574 12.03 20.59 -26.08
N THR A 575 11.74 20.43 -27.37
CA THR A 575 12.61 19.76 -28.36
C THR A 575 13.16 20.75 -29.36
N TYR A 576 14.37 20.53 -29.85
CA TYR A 576 15.05 21.43 -30.77
C TYR A 576 15.95 20.69 -31.75
N THR A 577 16.24 21.35 -32.86
CA THR A 577 17.06 20.85 -33.95
C THR A 577 18.10 21.86 -34.40
N ALA A 578 19.11 21.39 -35.13
CA ALA A 578 20.07 22.29 -35.77
C ALA A 578 19.33 23.27 -36.70
N PRO A 579 19.51 24.60 -36.54
CA PRO A 579 18.84 25.57 -37.39
C PRO A 579 19.21 25.39 -38.86
N ALA A 580 18.28 25.71 -39.77
CA ALA A 580 18.46 25.51 -41.23
C ALA A 580 19.66 26.25 -41.85
N SER A 581 20.21 27.25 -41.14
CA SER A 581 21.44 27.95 -41.51
C SER A 581 22.13 28.54 -40.28
N ASN A 582 23.37 29.02 -40.45
CA ASN A 582 24.11 29.70 -39.38
C ASN A 582 23.51 31.05 -38.95
N THR A 583 22.58 31.62 -39.72
CA THR A 583 21.89 32.88 -39.41
C THR A 583 20.47 32.69 -38.88
N ALA A 584 19.90 31.48 -38.99
CA ALA A 584 18.60 31.17 -38.41
C ALA A 584 18.68 31.14 -36.88
N ALA A 585 17.60 31.52 -36.19
CA ALA A 585 17.55 31.48 -34.72
C ALA A 585 17.62 30.04 -34.19
N ALA A 586 18.28 29.84 -33.05
CA ALA A 586 18.17 28.61 -32.28
C ALA A 586 16.73 28.42 -31.77
N GLY A 587 16.37 27.22 -31.32
CA GLY A 587 15.10 27.03 -30.61
C GLY A 587 15.10 27.89 -29.34
N GLU A 588 14.03 28.65 -29.13
CA GLU A 588 13.87 29.46 -27.92
C GLU A 588 12.43 29.37 -27.42
N LEU A 589 12.28 28.83 -26.21
CA LEU A 589 11.04 28.81 -25.45
C LEU A 589 10.91 30.15 -24.71
N ARG A 590 9.75 30.79 -24.76
CA ARG A 590 9.47 32.09 -24.17
C ARG A 590 8.25 31.98 -23.26
N VAL A 591 8.41 32.33 -22.00
CA VAL A 591 7.37 32.31 -20.98
C VAL A 591 7.07 33.75 -20.57
N VAL A 592 5.85 34.21 -20.78
CA VAL A 592 5.42 35.53 -20.29
C VAL A 592 5.29 35.47 -18.77
N VAL A 593 5.85 36.46 -18.08
CA VAL A 593 5.74 36.57 -16.62
C VAL A 593 4.43 37.28 -16.27
N PRO A 594 3.59 36.70 -15.38
CA PRO A 594 2.41 37.36 -14.85
C PRO A 594 2.73 38.70 -14.19
N SER A 595 1.83 39.69 -14.28
CA SER A 595 2.11 41.05 -13.80
C SER A 595 2.35 41.15 -12.29
N ASP A 596 1.77 40.23 -11.53
CA ASP A 596 1.95 40.06 -10.08
C ASP A 596 3.25 39.35 -9.70
N ALA A 597 3.91 38.69 -10.66
CA ALA A 597 5.24 38.07 -10.50
C ALA A 597 6.36 38.87 -11.20
N ALA A 598 6.09 40.09 -11.67
CA ALA A 598 7.03 40.85 -12.50
C ALA A 598 8.23 41.44 -11.73
N ASP A 599 8.11 41.62 -10.41
CA ASP A 599 9.18 42.15 -9.58
C ASP A 599 10.07 41.02 -9.04
N PHE A 600 11.12 40.70 -9.77
CA PHE A 600 12.11 39.70 -9.37
C PHE A 600 13.05 40.23 -8.28
N SER A 601 13.10 41.55 -8.03
CA SER A 601 14.04 42.15 -7.08
C SER A 601 13.70 41.87 -5.60
N ALA A 602 12.48 41.39 -5.34
CA ALA A 602 12.01 40.99 -4.02
C ALA A 602 12.41 39.54 -3.66
N HIS A 603 12.90 38.76 -4.62
CA HIS A 603 13.15 37.33 -4.50
C HIS A 603 14.65 37.01 -4.53
N GLU A 604 15.05 35.84 -4.02
CA GLU A 604 16.45 35.42 -4.01
C GLU A 604 16.86 34.74 -5.32
N SER A 605 15.99 33.89 -5.87
CA SER A 605 16.32 33.12 -7.07
C SER A 605 15.14 32.89 -8.02
N LEU A 606 15.48 32.67 -9.29
CA LEU A 606 14.60 32.08 -10.30
C LEU A 606 14.95 30.58 -10.39
N SER A 607 13.99 29.72 -10.05
CA SER A 607 14.16 28.28 -9.98
C SER A 607 13.31 27.56 -11.03
N PHE A 608 13.84 26.46 -11.57
CA PHE A 608 13.09 25.52 -12.41
C PHE A 608 13.67 24.11 -12.29
N ARG A 609 12.84 23.10 -12.56
CA ARG A 609 13.28 21.72 -12.66
C ARG A 609 13.47 21.32 -14.11
N VAL A 610 14.55 20.60 -14.39
CA VAL A 610 14.90 20.18 -15.75
C VAL A 610 15.54 18.80 -15.78
N SER A 611 15.36 18.09 -16.89
CA SER A 611 16.10 16.88 -17.23
C SER A 611 16.38 16.84 -18.74
N PRO A 612 17.54 16.32 -19.20
CA PRO A 612 17.69 15.92 -20.60
C PRO A 612 16.64 14.88 -20.95
N ASP A 613 16.04 15.00 -22.13
CA ASP A 613 15.04 14.02 -22.56
C ASP A 613 15.68 12.69 -23.00
N ASP A 614 14.83 11.71 -23.34
CA ASP A 614 15.28 10.39 -23.78
C ASP A 614 16.01 10.36 -25.14
N SER A 615 16.13 11.50 -25.83
CA SER A 615 16.85 11.65 -27.09
C SER A 615 18.31 12.01 -26.90
N VAL A 616 18.70 12.57 -25.76
CA VAL A 616 20.08 12.97 -25.47
C VAL A 616 20.96 11.73 -25.29
N ALA A 617 22.15 11.73 -25.91
CA ALA A 617 23.03 10.57 -25.95
C ALA A 617 23.48 10.12 -24.54
N ILE A 618 23.74 8.82 -24.38
CA ILE A 618 24.33 8.24 -23.16
C ILE A 618 25.64 8.97 -22.82
N ALA A 619 25.85 9.26 -21.53
CA ALA A 619 26.99 10.05 -21.03
C ALA A 619 27.13 11.44 -21.70
N GLY A 620 26.04 11.93 -22.29
CA GLY A 620 25.94 13.25 -22.89
C GLY A 620 25.38 14.28 -21.92
N SER A 621 25.28 15.50 -22.41
CA SER A 621 24.63 16.62 -21.76
C SER A 621 23.94 17.46 -22.82
N THR A 622 23.05 18.34 -22.38
CA THR A 622 22.56 19.46 -23.17
C THR A 622 22.77 20.76 -22.41
N GLU A 623 22.36 21.89 -22.97
CA GLU A 623 22.53 23.20 -22.36
C GLU A 623 21.31 24.08 -22.59
N LEU A 624 21.02 25.00 -21.66
CA LEU A 624 20.03 26.05 -21.83
C LEU A 624 20.64 27.39 -21.44
N THR A 625 20.47 28.40 -22.29
CA THR A 625 20.70 29.79 -21.89
C THR A 625 19.39 30.37 -21.37
N VAL A 626 19.37 30.74 -20.08
CA VAL A 626 18.22 31.38 -19.44
C VAL A 626 18.36 32.88 -19.58
N THR A 627 17.36 33.54 -20.14
CA THR A 627 17.33 35.00 -20.34
C THR A 627 16.09 35.60 -19.72
N ILE A 628 16.24 36.65 -18.91
CA ILE A 628 15.13 37.48 -18.47
C ILE A 628 15.06 38.76 -19.30
N VAL A 629 13.85 39.26 -19.54
CA VAL A 629 13.59 40.47 -20.32
C VAL A 629 12.65 41.39 -19.55
N ASP A 630 13.06 42.64 -19.38
CA ASP A 630 12.30 43.67 -18.69
C ASP A 630 11.32 44.44 -19.61
N GLY A 631 10.42 45.23 -19.02
CA GLY A 631 9.41 46.00 -19.73
C GLY A 631 9.96 47.14 -20.61
N SER A 632 11.22 47.53 -20.44
CA SER A 632 11.93 48.47 -21.32
C SER A 632 12.58 47.79 -22.53
N GLY A 633 12.63 46.45 -22.52
CA GLY A 633 13.32 45.62 -23.50
C GLY A 633 14.79 45.34 -23.17
N GLY A 634 15.26 45.74 -21.99
CA GLY A 634 16.53 45.28 -21.43
C GLY A 634 16.48 43.78 -21.14
N SER A 635 17.64 43.12 -21.21
CA SER A 635 17.71 41.67 -21.03
C SER A 635 19.05 41.25 -20.46
N ALA A 636 19.05 40.19 -19.69
CA ALA A 636 20.25 39.56 -19.15
C ALA A 636 20.15 38.04 -19.29
N SER A 637 21.29 37.40 -19.57
CA SER A 637 21.36 35.97 -19.88
C SER A 637 22.44 35.29 -19.06
N VAL A 638 22.15 34.05 -18.64
CA VAL A 638 23.10 33.15 -17.97
C VAL A 638 22.99 31.75 -18.56
N THR A 639 24.01 30.92 -18.34
CA THR A 639 24.00 29.51 -18.76
C THR A 639 23.55 28.65 -17.58
N ALA A 640 22.55 27.80 -17.79
CA ALA A 640 21.91 27.03 -16.71
C ALA A 640 22.90 26.09 -16.01
N SER A 641 23.80 25.42 -16.74
CA SER A 641 24.82 24.52 -16.16
C SER A 641 25.82 25.19 -15.21
N GLN A 642 25.84 26.52 -15.11
CA GLN A 642 26.66 27.23 -14.12
C GLN A 642 26.12 27.08 -12.69
N PHE A 643 24.85 26.67 -12.55
CA PHE A 643 24.11 26.64 -11.29
C PHE A 643 23.62 25.24 -10.90
N GLY A 644 24.01 24.20 -11.66
CA GLY A 644 23.67 22.81 -11.33
C GLY A 644 23.90 21.85 -12.50
N ASP A 645 23.97 20.55 -12.19
CA ASP A 645 24.28 19.49 -13.15
C ASP A 645 23.03 18.84 -13.78
N ALA A 646 21.85 19.43 -13.58
CA ALA A 646 20.55 18.90 -14.01
C ALA A 646 20.43 18.67 -15.52
N LEU A 647 21.27 19.31 -16.35
CA LEU A 647 21.30 19.14 -17.82
C LEU A 647 22.30 18.08 -18.31
N THR A 648 22.94 17.35 -17.39
CA THR A 648 23.79 16.19 -17.69
C THR A 648 22.99 14.90 -17.52
N VAL A 649 23.09 13.99 -18.49
CA VAL A 649 22.45 12.68 -18.40
C VAL A 649 23.04 11.91 -17.22
N LEU A 650 22.18 11.39 -16.33
CA LEU A 650 22.64 10.64 -15.17
C LEU A 650 23.45 9.39 -15.58
N PRO A 651 24.46 8.96 -14.79
CA PRO A 651 25.42 7.93 -15.21
C PRO A 651 24.82 6.54 -15.45
N GLY A 652 25.45 5.75 -16.31
CA GLY A 652 25.00 4.42 -16.70
C GLY A 652 24.52 4.36 -18.15
N SER A 653 24.36 3.14 -18.67
CA SER A 653 24.05 2.92 -20.09
C SER A 653 22.97 1.87 -20.34
N THR A 654 22.64 1.09 -19.32
CA THR A 654 21.65 0.02 -19.34
C THR A 654 20.61 0.28 -18.26
N ASP A 655 19.39 -0.17 -18.50
CA ASP A 655 18.36 -0.25 -17.46
C ASP A 655 18.91 -1.03 -16.25
N PRO A 656 18.66 -0.58 -14.99
CA PRO A 656 17.79 0.53 -14.59
C PRO A 656 18.48 1.92 -14.52
N LEU A 657 19.76 2.04 -14.90
CA LEU A 657 20.53 3.29 -14.81
C LEU A 657 20.25 4.24 -16.00
N ARG A 658 20.95 5.38 -16.06
CA ARG A 658 20.67 6.47 -17.01
C ARG A 658 19.26 7.04 -16.83
N LYS A 659 18.95 7.41 -15.59
CA LYS A 659 17.63 7.89 -15.21
C LYS A 659 17.34 9.28 -15.79
N VAL A 660 16.15 9.46 -16.35
CA VAL A 660 15.55 10.77 -16.65
C VAL A 660 14.84 11.20 -15.37
N LEU A 661 15.50 12.08 -14.63
CA LEU A 661 15.03 12.65 -13.37
C LEU A 661 15.08 14.19 -13.46
N LEU A 662 13.98 14.85 -13.13
CA LEU A 662 13.85 16.29 -12.98
C LEU A 662 14.66 16.75 -11.77
N GLN A 663 15.73 17.50 -12.04
CA GLN A 663 16.60 18.09 -11.02
C GLN A 663 16.42 19.60 -11.01
N GLN A 664 16.52 20.21 -9.84
CA GLN A 664 16.37 21.65 -9.66
C GLN A 664 17.60 22.41 -10.15
N ILE A 665 17.37 23.56 -10.79
CA ILE A 665 18.36 24.62 -10.99
C ILE A 665 17.77 25.89 -10.37
N ALA A 666 18.48 26.48 -9.40
CA ALA A 666 18.13 27.77 -8.80
C ALA A 666 19.17 28.83 -9.17
N ILE A 667 18.75 29.86 -9.88
CA ILE A 667 19.62 30.93 -10.37
C ILE A 667 19.40 32.18 -9.50
N PRO A 668 20.39 32.66 -8.73
CA PRO A 668 20.27 33.89 -7.97
C PRO A 668 19.89 35.05 -8.89
N VAL A 669 18.84 35.81 -8.56
CA VAL A 669 18.31 36.86 -9.45
C VAL A 669 19.34 37.94 -9.74
N GLU A 670 20.28 38.16 -8.82
CA GLU A 670 21.41 39.08 -8.98
C GLU A 670 22.39 38.69 -10.10
N SER A 671 22.37 37.44 -10.54
CA SER A 671 23.18 36.95 -11.67
C SER A 671 22.76 37.59 -13.00
N PHE A 672 21.53 38.10 -13.10
CA PHE A 672 20.97 38.70 -14.31
C PHE A 672 21.33 40.20 -14.44
N VAL A 673 22.64 40.47 -14.51
CA VAL A 673 23.17 41.84 -14.58
C VAL A 673 22.75 42.52 -15.90
N GLY A 674 22.01 43.63 -15.78
CA GLY A 674 21.67 44.51 -16.90
C GLY A 674 20.19 44.51 -17.31
N ALA A 675 19.36 43.67 -16.71
CA ALA A 675 17.91 43.77 -16.77
C ALA A 675 17.37 44.56 -15.55
N ASP A 676 16.28 45.29 -15.72
CA ASP A 676 15.54 45.88 -14.59
C ASP A 676 14.70 44.80 -13.90
N LEU A 677 15.21 44.30 -12.77
CA LEU A 677 14.56 43.24 -11.99
C LEU A 677 13.19 43.64 -11.43
N THR A 678 12.85 44.93 -11.39
CA THR A 678 11.55 45.39 -10.87
C THR A 678 10.40 45.27 -11.88
N ASP A 679 10.71 44.95 -13.14
CA ASP A 679 9.71 44.93 -14.23
C ASP A 679 9.99 43.83 -15.26
N ILE A 680 10.24 42.59 -14.82
CA ILE A 680 10.47 41.44 -15.69
C ILE A 680 9.15 40.99 -16.35
N ARG A 681 9.19 40.83 -17.68
CA ARG A 681 8.02 40.50 -18.50
C ARG A 681 8.12 39.13 -19.16
N GLN A 682 9.32 38.58 -19.26
CA GLN A 682 9.52 37.32 -19.96
C GLN A 682 10.78 36.60 -19.48
N VAL A 683 10.65 35.29 -19.28
CA VAL A 683 11.76 34.35 -19.14
C VAL A 683 11.90 33.58 -20.46
N ARG A 684 13.13 33.36 -20.93
CA ARG A 684 13.42 32.62 -22.16
C ARG A 684 14.43 31.51 -21.91
N PHE A 685 14.19 30.34 -22.49
CA PHE A 685 15.12 29.24 -22.55
C PHE A 685 15.60 29.07 -23.99
N THR A 686 16.82 29.50 -24.29
CA THR A 686 17.44 29.32 -25.60
C THR A 686 18.23 28.02 -25.62
N ALA A 687 17.87 27.12 -26.54
CA ALA A 687 18.50 25.83 -26.72
C ALA A 687 19.82 25.91 -27.53
N PRO A 688 20.65 24.85 -27.50
CA PRO A 688 21.84 24.76 -28.33
C PRO A 688 21.45 24.64 -29.81
N ARG A 689 22.42 24.87 -30.69
CA ARG A 689 22.21 24.84 -32.16
C ARG A 689 22.38 23.43 -32.74
N GLU A 690 21.84 22.43 -32.06
CA GLU A 690 21.93 21.01 -32.43
C GLU A 690 20.61 20.29 -32.16
N VAL A 691 20.59 18.96 -32.32
CA VAL A 691 19.40 18.15 -31.99
C VAL A 691 19.44 17.78 -30.51
N GLY A 692 18.33 17.98 -29.81
CA GLY A 692 18.15 17.52 -28.44
C GLY A 692 16.79 17.90 -27.89
N GLY A 693 16.60 17.64 -26.60
CA GLY A 693 15.40 18.05 -25.90
C GLY A 693 15.60 18.03 -24.39
N VAL A 694 14.69 18.72 -23.70
CA VAL A 694 14.61 18.78 -22.24
C VAL A 694 13.17 18.62 -21.80
N LEU A 695 12.99 18.06 -20.61
CA LEU A 695 11.73 18.08 -19.87
C LEU A 695 11.84 19.19 -18.81
N LEU A 696 10.84 20.06 -18.72
CA LEU A 696 10.81 21.23 -17.84
C LEU A 696 9.57 21.22 -16.94
N SER A 697 9.74 21.64 -15.69
CA SER A 697 8.68 21.79 -14.69
C SER A 697 9.02 22.91 -13.70
N ASP A 698 8.00 23.47 -13.02
CA ASP A 698 8.12 24.41 -11.89
C ASP A 698 8.98 25.66 -12.13
N LEU A 699 8.64 26.53 -13.10
CA LEU A 699 9.28 27.84 -13.18
C LEU A 699 8.74 28.75 -12.06
N THR A 700 9.59 29.06 -11.08
CA THR A 700 9.19 29.73 -9.84
C THR A 700 10.20 30.81 -9.45
N LEU A 701 9.72 31.87 -8.80
CA LEU A 701 10.57 32.75 -8.00
C LEU A 701 10.59 32.23 -6.56
N GLN A 702 11.75 32.24 -5.93
CA GLN A 702 11.95 31.71 -4.59
C GLN A 702 12.53 32.79 -3.69
N ASP A 703 11.95 32.90 -2.49
CA ASP A 703 12.49 33.67 -1.37
C ASP A 703 13.46 32.81 -0.55
N ALA A 704 13.93 33.37 0.57
CA ALA A 704 14.68 32.61 1.57
C ALA A 704 13.92 31.34 1.96
N ALA A 705 14.58 30.18 1.86
CA ALA A 705 13.99 28.91 2.19
C ALA A 705 13.57 28.85 3.67
N THR A 706 12.46 28.17 3.94
CA THR A 706 12.02 27.79 5.28
C THR A 706 11.44 26.38 5.25
N VAL A 707 11.23 25.77 6.43
CA VAL A 707 10.52 24.49 6.55
C VAL A 707 9.00 24.63 6.34
N GLY A 708 8.49 25.86 6.41
CA GLY A 708 7.06 26.17 6.40
C GLY A 708 6.38 25.95 7.75
N THR A 709 5.05 25.84 7.72
CA THR A 709 4.19 25.59 8.88
C THR A 709 3.39 24.30 8.66
N PRO A 710 3.80 23.17 9.26
CA PRO A 710 3.04 21.93 9.17
C PRO A 710 1.65 22.06 9.79
N GLU A 711 0.65 21.50 9.13
CA GLU A 711 -0.74 21.44 9.58
C GLU A 711 -1.33 20.05 9.36
N LEU A 712 -1.86 19.45 10.42
CA LEU A 712 -2.55 18.17 10.31
C LEU A 712 -3.80 18.33 9.46
N SER A 713 -3.97 17.45 8.48
CA SER A 713 -5.12 17.48 7.61
C SER A 713 -6.41 17.26 8.39
N THR A 714 -7.41 18.10 8.14
CA THR A 714 -8.79 17.85 8.57
C THR A 714 -9.68 17.45 7.41
N ARG A 715 -9.14 17.30 6.20
CA ARG A 715 -9.91 17.11 4.95
C ARG A 715 -10.78 15.84 5.00
N PRO A 716 -11.93 15.83 4.31
CA PRO A 716 -12.64 14.58 4.02
C PRO A 716 -11.69 13.54 3.42
N VAL A 717 -11.82 12.31 3.90
CA VAL A 717 -11.12 11.16 3.31
C VAL A 717 -11.98 10.49 2.23
N ALA A 718 -11.38 10.11 1.12
CA ALA A 718 -11.99 9.34 0.04
C ALA A 718 -11.82 7.84 0.29
N SER A 719 -12.85 7.07 -0.01
CA SER A 719 -12.86 5.62 0.14
C SER A 719 -13.59 4.96 -1.02
N MET A 720 -13.32 3.68 -1.23
CA MET A 720 -14.00 2.89 -2.24
C MET A 720 -14.49 1.56 -1.67
N PRO A 721 -15.81 1.36 -1.55
CA PRO A 721 -16.35 0.10 -1.05
C PRO A 721 -16.33 -0.99 -2.12
N ASP A 722 -16.46 -2.24 -1.66
CA ASP A 722 -16.71 -3.39 -2.52
C ASP A 722 -18.06 -3.27 -3.24
N VAL A 723 -18.09 -3.69 -4.50
CA VAL A 723 -19.29 -3.75 -5.33
C VAL A 723 -19.46 -5.16 -5.87
N LYS A 724 -20.58 -5.79 -5.55
CA LYS A 724 -20.97 -7.10 -6.07
C LYS A 724 -21.89 -6.96 -7.28
N VAL A 725 -21.65 -7.72 -8.34
CA VAL A 725 -22.49 -7.75 -9.55
C VAL A 725 -22.61 -9.16 -10.11
N GLU A 726 -23.68 -9.42 -10.87
CA GLU A 726 -23.77 -10.61 -11.70
C GLU A 726 -22.83 -10.48 -12.91
N GLU A 727 -22.25 -11.58 -13.36
CA GLU A 727 -21.42 -11.65 -14.57
C GLU A 727 -22.21 -11.23 -15.81
N GLY A 728 -23.37 -11.83 -16.02
CA GLY A 728 -24.30 -11.53 -17.10
C GLY A 728 -23.82 -12.04 -18.47
N ALA A 729 -24.73 -12.09 -19.44
CA ALA A 729 -24.51 -12.79 -20.71
C ALA A 729 -23.63 -12.08 -21.77
N GLY A 730 -22.97 -10.96 -21.47
CA GLY A 730 -22.25 -10.18 -22.48
C GLY A 730 -21.60 -8.90 -21.97
N VAL A 731 -21.34 -7.96 -22.89
CA VAL A 731 -20.73 -6.66 -22.53
C VAL A 731 -21.71 -5.82 -21.70
N GLY A 732 -21.24 -5.37 -20.54
CA GLY A 732 -21.96 -4.49 -19.63
C GLY A 732 -21.03 -3.46 -18.98
N SER A 733 -21.50 -2.88 -17.87
CA SER A 733 -20.69 -2.04 -17.00
C SER A 733 -21.06 -2.25 -15.52
N VAL A 734 -20.09 -2.05 -14.64
CA VAL A 734 -20.29 -1.91 -13.19
C VAL A 734 -20.12 -0.45 -12.80
N ASP A 735 -21.04 0.06 -12.00
CA ASP A 735 -20.95 1.40 -11.44
C ASP A 735 -20.28 1.35 -10.06
N LEU A 736 -19.11 1.99 -9.89
CA LEU A 736 -18.38 2.03 -8.64
C LEU A 736 -18.59 3.38 -7.95
N PRO A 737 -18.98 3.38 -6.67
CA PRO A 737 -19.08 4.60 -5.89
C PRO A 737 -17.71 4.98 -5.32
N VAL A 738 -17.34 6.24 -5.50
CA VAL A 738 -16.25 6.90 -4.79
C VAL A 738 -16.88 7.75 -3.71
N VAL A 739 -16.61 7.45 -2.45
CA VAL A 739 -17.31 8.04 -1.31
C VAL A 739 -16.36 8.88 -0.48
N LEU A 740 -16.79 10.09 -0.15
CA LEU A 740 -16.13 10.92 0.85
C LEU A 740 -16.77 10.69 2.22
N SER A 741 -15.94 10.59 3.26
CA SER A 741 -16.38 10.49 4.67
C SER A 741 -17.37 11.59 5.09
N ARG A 742 -17.29 12.77 4.45
CA ARG A 742 -18.28 13.83 4.50
C ARG A 742 -18.25 14.62 3.20
N ALA A 743 -19.28 15.42 2.94
CA ALA A 743 -19.35 16.24 1.74
C ALA A 743 -18.10 17.12 1.57
N ALA A 744 -17.61 17.25 0.33
CA ALA A 744 -16.46 18.06 -0.01
C ALA A 744 -16.69 19.52 0.42
N GLU A 745 -15.71 20.10 1.12
CA GLU A 745 -15.77 21.49 1.59
C GLU A 745 -15.32 22.46 0.48
N GLU A 746 -14.43 21.99 -0.39
CA GLU A 746 -13.89 22.69 -1.55
C GLU A 746 -13.78 21.75 -2.75
N ALA A 747 -13.46 22.31 -3.93
CA ALA A 747 -13.24 21.50 -5.12
C ALA A 747 -12.11 20.50 -4.87
N SER A 748 -12.34 19.23 -5.19
CA SER A 748 -11.41 18.14 -4.88
C SER A 748 -11.32 17.18 -6.05
N SER A 749 -10.16 16.56 -6.24
CA SER A 749 -9.96 15.57 -7.30
C SER A 749 -9.31 14.31 -6.75
N VAL A 750 -9.71 13.17 -7.28
CA VAL A 750 -9.09 11.87 -7.01
C VAL A 750 -8.91 11.10 -8.31
N TYR A 751 -7.97 10.16 -8.34
CA TYR A 751 -7.88 9.18 -9.42
C TYR A 751 -8.43 7.84 -8.95
N VAL A 752 -9.16 7.16 -9.83
CA VAL A 752 -9.75 5.85 -9.54
C VAL A 752 -9.29 4.87 -10.59
N SER A 753 -8.78 3.72 -10.15
CA SER A 753 -8.39 2.63 -11.03
C SER A 753 -9.21 1.37 -10.77
N ALA A 754 -9.58 0.66 -11.84
CA ALA A 754 -10.01 -0.72 -11.78
C ALA A 754 -8.93 -1.56 -12.48
N ILE A 755 -8.34 -2.49 -11.74
CA ILE A 755 -7.19 -3.27 -12.19
C ILE A 755 -7.71 -4.61 -12.72
N GLY A 756 -7.73 -4.75 -14.04
CA GLY A 756 -8.06 -6.01 -14.70
C GLY A 756 -6.82 -6.91 -14.79
N VAL A 757 -6.91 -8.15 -14.31
CA VAL A 757 -5.90 -9.17 -14.64
C VAL A 757 -6.14 -9.65 -16.07
N ARG A 758 -5.11 -9.56 -16.93
CA ARG A 758 -5.19 -9.94 -18.36
C ARG A 758 -5.72 -11.35 -18.60
N ALA A 759 -5.63 -12.24 -17.62
CA ALA A 759 -6.14 -13.59 -17.70
C ALA A 759 -7.67 -13.68 -17.69
N ALA A 760 -8.39 -12.76 -17.03
CA ALA A 760 -9.84 -12.93 -16.87
C ALA A 760 -10.68 -12.25 -17.95
N ASN A 761 -10.21 -11.17 -18.60
CA ASN A 761 -10.95 -10.30 -19.54
C ASN A 761 -12.34 -9.81 -19.09
N GLN A 762 -12.86 -10.25 -17.93
CA GLN A 762 -14.16 -9.93 -17.39
C GLN A 762 -14.24 -8.47 -16.96
N VAL A 763 -13.18 -7.88 -16.38
CA VAL A 763 -13.10 -6.44 -16.09
C VAL A 763 -11.96 -5.82 -16.89
N LEU A 764 -12.25 -4.77 -17.65
CA LEU A 764 -11.23 -4.06 -18.42
C LEU A 764 -10.50 -3.04 -17.52
N PRO A 765 -9.16 -2.95 -17.61
CA PRO A 765 -8.40 -1.91 -16.93
C PRO A 765 -8.98 -0.52 -17.21
N THR A 766 -9.25 0.23 -16.16
CA THR A 766 -9.86 1.57 -16.24
C THR A 766 -9.10 2.50 -15.30
N MET A 767 -8.86 3.73 -15.75
CA MET A 767 -8.32 4.82 -14.93
C MET A 767 -9.12 6.08 -15.26
N GLN A 768 -9.66 6.75 -14.24
CA GLN A 768 -10.43 7.97 -14.39
C GLN A 768 -10.08 8.98 -13.30
N LYS A 769 -9.94 10.26 -13.69
CA LYS A 769 -9.95 11.38 -12.76
C LYS A 769 -11.40 11.72 -12.40
N VAL A 770 -11.68 11.84 -11.10
CA VAL A 770 -13.01 12.14 -10.55
C VAL A 770 -12.93 13.43 -9.75
N ASP A 771 -13.75 14.41 -10.15
CA ASP A 771 -13.82 15.71 -9.50
C ASP A 771 -15.10 15.84 -8.65
N PHE A 772 -14.93 16.31 -7.42
CA PHE A 772 -15.99 16.65 -6.47
C PHE A 772 -16.11 18.17 -6.37
N ALA A 773 -17.31 18.70 -6.59
CA ALA A 773 -17.66 20.08 -6.27
C ALA A 773 -18.00 20.20 -4.78
N PRO A 774 -17.88 21.41 -4.20
CA PRO A 774 -18.31 21.67 -2.82
C PRO A 774 -19.76 21.19 -2.58
N GLY A 775 -19.97 20.43 -1.51
CA GLY A 775 -21.25 19.83 -1.13
C GLY A 775 -21.51 18.43 -1.69
N GLU A 776 -20.68 17.91 -2.60
CA GLU A 776 -20.80 16.54 -3.10
C GLU A 776 -20.10 15.55 -2.15
N GLN A 777 -20.74 14.40 -1.88
CA GLN A 777 -20.17 13.35 -1.02
C GLN A 777 -19.86 12.05 -1.78
N CYS A 778 -20.52 11.79 -2.90
CA CYS A 778 -20.31 10.57 -3.67
C CYS A 778 -20.33 10.84 -5.17
N LYS A 779 -19.48 10.12 -5.90
CA LYS A 779 -19.43 10.09 -7.36
C LYS A 779 -19.44 8.65 -7.84
N VAL A 780 -19.90 8.44 -9.07
CA VAL A 780 -19.92 7.13 -9.70
C VAL A 780 -18.94 7.12 -10.87
N ILE A 781 -18.16 6.05 -10.98
CA ILE A 781 -17.42 5.70 -12.19
C ILE A 781 -18.00 4.43 -12.81
N SER A 782 -18.10 4.36 -14.13
CA SER A 782 -18.56 3.15 -14.82
C SER A 782 -17.37 2.39 -15.40
N VAL A 783 -17.23 1.13 -15.02
CA VAL A 783 -16.15 0.23 -15.46
C VAL A 783 -16.73 -0.81 -16.41
N PRO A 784 -16.17 -0.98 -17.63
CA PRO A 784 -16.63 -2.01 -18.55
C PRO A 784 -16.40 -3.43 -18.01
N VAL A 785 -17.43 -4.27 -18.14
CA VAL A 785 -17.40 -5.70 -17.83
C VAL A 785 -17.77 -6.51 -19.06
N GLN A 786 -17.17 -7.69 -19.19
CA GLN A 786 -17.46 -8.68 -20.22
C GLN A 786 -17.87 -9.97 -19.54
N GLY A 787 -19.17 -10.20 -19.42
CA GLY A 787 -19.68 -11.51 -19.03
C GLY A 787 -19.89 -12.44 -20.22
N ASP A 788 -20.27 -13.68 -19.94
CA ASP A 788 -20.57 -14.70 -20.91
C ASP A 788 -21.76 -15.58 -20.48
N SER A 789 -22.00 -16.70 -21.17
CA SER A 789 -23.14 -17.59 -20.91
C SER A 789 -22.69 -19.01 -20.54
N ILE A 790 -21.54 -19.13 -19.87
CA ILE A 790 -20.80 -20.37 -19.66
C ILE A 790 -20.50 -20.55 -18.17
N ALA A 791 -21.02 -21.64 -17.61
CA ALA A 791 -20.71 -22.04 -16.25
C ALA A 791 -19.20 -22.16 -15.95
N SER A 792 -18.72 -21.45 -14.93
CA SER A 792 -17.36 -21.49 -14.39
C SER A 792 -17.21 -22.46 -13.22
N ARG A 793 -15.98 -22.74 -12.78
CA ARG A 793 -15.73 -23.44 -11.49
C ARG A 793 -15.53 -22.48 -10.32
N SER A 794 -15.40 -21.19 -10.58
CA SER A 794 -15.32 -20.16 -9.54
C SER A 794 -16.69 -19.56 -9.35
N ALA A 795 -17.22 -19.61 -8.13
CA ALA A 795 -18.52 -18.99 -7.82
C ALA A 795 -18.47 -17.46 -7.84
N THR A 796 -17.28 -16.89 -7.64
CA THR A 796 -17.00 -15.46 -7.73
C THR A 796 -15.60 -15.18 -8.23
N THR A 797 -15.42 -14.07 -8.93
CA THR A 797 -14.11 -13.51 -9.30
C THR A 797 -14.03 -12.08 -8.76
N SER A 798 -12.90 -11.68 -8.16
CA SER A 798 -12.70 -10.33 -7.62
C SER A 798 -11.63 -9.55 -8.37
N PHE A 799 -11.89 -8.28 -8.65
CA PHE A 799 -10.95 -7.35 -9.27
C PHE A 799 -10.70 -6.17 -8.36
N ILE A 800 -9.44 -5.84 -8.12
CA ILE A 800 -9.04 -4.75 -7.23
C ILE A 800 -9.41 -3.42 -7.88
N THR A 801 -10.01 -2.55 -7.10
CA THR A 801 -10.18 -1.15 -7.43
C THR A 801 -9.48 -0.32 -6.36
N ASN A 802 -8.93 0.84 -6.74
CA ASN A 802 -8.44 1.80 -5.75
C ASN A 802 -8.66 3.28 -6.09
N VAL A 803 -8.60 4.12 -5.05
CA VAL A 803 -8.56 5.58 -5.10
C VAL A 803 -7.16 6.05 -4.73
N THR A 804 -6.57 6.92 -5.56
CA THR A 804 -5.17 7.36 -5.45
C THR A 804 -5.01 8.83 -5.85
N ASN A 805 -3.81 9.39 -5.64
CA ASN A 805 -3.41 10.75 -6.04
C ASN A 805 -4.50 11.80 -5.77
N THR A 806 -4.81 11.99 -4.48
CA THR A 806 -5.80 12.95 -4.02
C THR A 806 -5.28 14.38 -4.10
N GLN A 807 -6.14 15.32 -4.47
CA GLN A 807 -5.78 16.72 -4.65
C GLN A 807 -6.83 17.63 -4.03
N GLN A 808 -6.37 18.76 -3.50
CA GLN A 808 -7.13 19.88 -2.95
C GLN A 808 -7.86 19.48 -1.66
N GLY A 809 -9.19 19.55 -1.62
CA GLY A 809 -9.99 19.37 -0.41
C GLY A 809 -10.17 17.94 0.07
N VAL A 810 -9.39 16.97 -0.40
CA VAL A 810 -9.57 15.56 -0.08
C VAL A 810 -8.24 14.84 0.17
N THR A 811 -8.27 13.83 1.03
CA THR A 811 -7.14 12.91 1.24
C THR A 811 -7.60 11.45 1.18
N ILE A 812 -6.68 10.50 1.30
CA ILE A 812 -6.96 9.08 1.11
C ILE A 812 -7.36 8.40 2.43
N GLY A 813 -8.56 7.83 2.46
CA GLY A 813 -9.08 6.96 3.52
C GLY A 813 -8.92 5.50 3.16
N ASP A 814 -9.93 4.66 3.33
CA ASP A 814 -9.90 3.26 2.87
C ASP A 814 -9.94 3.18 1.33
N SER A 815 -8.76 3.29 0.72
CA SER A 815 -8.61 3.49 -0.73
C SER A 815 -8.92 2.29 -1.58
N PHE A 816 -9.05 1.09 -1.01
CA PHE A 816 -9.19 -0.15 -1.75
C PHE A 816 -10.61 -0.71 -1.67
N GLY A 817 -11.12 -1.14 -2.81
CA GLY A 817 -12.36 -1.91 -2.92
C GLY A 817 -12.20 -3.02 -3.96
N LYS A 818 -13.27 -3.80 -4.15
CA LYS A 818 -13.30 -4.90 -5.12
C LYS A 818 -14.56 -4.87 -5.96
N ILE A 819 -14.42 -5.10 -7.27
CA ILE A 819 -15.52 -5.61 -8.09
C ILE A 819 -15.58 -7.12 -7.86
N ILE A 820 -16.65 -7.60 -7.25
CA ILE A 820 -16.89 -9.02 -7.01
C ILE A 820 -17.96 -9.48 -8.01
N VAL A 821 -17.53 -10.17 -9.05
CA VAL A 821 -18.39 -10.72 -10.10
C VAL A 821 -18.86 -12.11 -9.68
N ARG A 822 -20.16 -12.33 -9.63
CA ARG A 822 -20.79 -13.63 -9.37
C ARG A 822 -21.05 -14.35 -10.70
N GLU A 823 -20.69 -15.63 -10.76
CA GLU A 823 -21.04 -16.56 -11.84
C GLU A 823 -22.56 -16.87 -11.81
N ASP A 824 -23.30 -16.46 -12.85
CA ASP A 824 -24.76 -16.57 -12.94
C ASP A 824 -25.31 -17.66 -13.86
N ASP A 825 -24.47 -18.30 -14.68
CA ASP A 825 -24.83 -19.45 -15.54
C ASP A 825 -24.64 -20.81 -14.86
N GLY A 826 -23.89 -20.83 -13.75
CA GLY A 826 -23.80 -21.94 -12.82
C GLY A 826 -22.36 -22.30 -12.46
N VAL A 827 -22.18 -22.92 -11.29
CA VAL A 827 -20.85 -23.34 -10.84
C VAL A 827 -20.67 -24.83 -11.12
N VAL A 828 -19.52 -25.24 -11.64
CA VAL A 828 -19.18 -26.66 -11.86
C VAL A 828 -17.91 -27.06 -11.12
N THR A 829 -17.82 -28.31 -10.70
CA THR A 829 -16.59 -28.91 -10.14
C THR A 829 -15.51 -29.09 -11.22
N PRO A 830 -14.25 -29.42 -10.86
CA PRO A 830 -13.22 -29.83 -11.83
C PRO A 830 -13.64 -30.97 -12.76
N ALA A 831 -14.57 -31.83 -12.33
CA ALA A 831 -15.14 -32.90 -13.13
C ALA A 831 -16.31 -32.47 -14.04
N GLY A 832 -16.67 -31.18 -14.07
CA GLY A 832 -17.78 -30.62 -14.85
C GLY A 832 -19.17 -30.91 -14.26
N LEU A 833 -19.26 -31.39 -13.02
CA LEU A 833 -20.52 -31.61 -12.32
C LEU A 833 -21.01 -30.32 -11.66
N PRO A 834 -22.33 -30.03 -11.61
CA PRO A 834 -22.85 -28.87 -10.89
C PRO A 834 -22.37 -28.82 -9.44
N ALA A 835 -22.00 -27.62 -9.00
CA ALA A 835 -21.60 -27.27 -7.64
C ALA A 835 -22.48 -26.12 -7.12
N ASP A 836 -22.41 -25.86 -5.81
CA ASP A 836 -23.19 -24.79 -5.19
C ASP A 836 -22.68 -23.42 -5.66
N SER A 837 -23.61 -22.56 -6.08
CA SER A 837 -23.35 -21.16 -6.38
C SER A 837 -23.47 -20.31 -5.11
N VAL A 838 -22.85 -19.13 -5.11
CA VAL A 838 -23.13 -18.13 -4.07
C VAL A 838 -24.51 -17.49 -4.30
N PRO A 839 -25.15 -16.91 -3.26
CA PRO A 839 -26.45 -16.27 -3.41
C PRO A 839 -26.45 -15.19 -4.50
N PRO A 840 -27.58 -15.01 -5.23
CA PRO A 840 -27.68 -13.98 -6.27
C PRO A 840 -27.52 -12.57 -5.67
N VAL A 841 -26.81 -11.71 -6.39
CA VAL A 841 -26.51 -10.33 -5.99
C VAL A 841 -27.48 -9.32 -6.64
N GLY A 842 -28.28 -9.77 -7.61
CA GLY A 842 -29.32 -8.98 -8.24
C GLY A 842 -28.80 -7.86 -9.13
N THR A 843 -29.72 -7.17 -9.81
CA THR A 843 -29.39 -6.03 -10.67
C THR A 843 -28.91 -4.86 -9.83
N GLN A 844 -27.73 -4.32 -10.15
CA GLN A 844 -27.15 -3.17 -9.46
C GLN A 844 -28.11 -1.95 -9.48
N GLY A 845 -28.30 -1.33 -8.32
CA GLY A 845 -29.04 -0.08 -8.16
C GLY A 845 -28.15 1.16 -8.34
N ASP A 846 -28.56 2.29 -7.75
CA ASP A 846 -27.73 3.49 -7.71
C ASP A 846 -26.55 3.29 -6.75
N ALA A 847 -25.33 3.27 -7.29
CA ALA A 847 -24.12 2.94 -6.53
C ALA A 847 -23.87 3.88 -5.33
N CYS A 848 -24.15 5.18 -5.49
CA CYS A 848 -23.99 6.13 -4.39
C CYS A 848 -25.05 5.98 -3.30
N ALA A 849 -26.31 5.70 -3.67
CA ALA A 849 -27.37 5.43 -2.73
C ALA A 849 -27.14 4.10 -1.99
N GLU A 850 -26.54 3.11 -2.63
CA GLU A 850 -26.12 1.87 -1.96
C GLU A 850 -24.97 2.12 -0.98
N ALA A 851 -23.91 2.81 -1.41
CA ALA A 851 -22.74 3.06 -0.58
C ALA A 851 -22.99 4.01 0.61
N LEU A 852 -23.84 5.04 0.42
CA LEU A 852 -24.22 5.97 1.49
C LEU A 852 -25.35 5.43 2.39
N SER A 853 -25.70 4.14 2.27
CA SER A 853 -26.78 3.50 3.04
C SER A 853 -28.13 4.25 2.90
N GLY A 854 -28.54 4.50 1.66
CA GLY A 854 -29.78 5.21 1.32
C GLY A 854 -31.06 4.56 1.87
N THR A 855 -32.16 5.32 1.81
CA THR A 855 -33.46 5.00 2.43
C THR A 855 -33.94 3.57 2.13
N GLY A 856 -34.07 2.77 3.18
CA GLY A 856 -34.79 1.50 3.19
C GLY A 856 -35.63 1.40 4.46
N THR A 857 -36.60 0.50 4.47
CA THR A 857 -37.46 0.29 5.63
C THR A 857 -37.58 -1.19 5.91
N LEU A 858 -37.44 -1.58 7.18
CA LEU A 858 -37.77 -2.91 7.67
C LEU A 858 -38.85 -2.78 8.74
N THR A 859 -39.86 -3.62 8.68
CA THR A 859 -40.94 -3.67 9.67
C THR A 859 -41.28 -5.11 10.02
N VAL A 860 -41.53 -5.37 11.30
CA VAL A 860 -41.93 -6.69 11.80
C VAL A 860 -43.35 -6.60 12.33
N THR A 861 -44.21 -7.53 11.92
CA THR A 861 -45.62 -7.58 12.35
C THR A 861 -45.97 -8.95 12.94
N PRO A 862 -46.47 -9.02 14.19
CA PRO A 862 -46.55 -7.93 15.18
C PRO A 862 -45.17 -7.42 15.60
N ALA A 863 -45.07 -6.20 16.16
CA ALA A 863 -43.79 -5.63 16.64
C ALA A 863 -43.34 -6.17 18.01
N SER A 864 -44.17 -6.99 18.64
CA SER A 864 -43.88 -7.64 19.92
C SER A 864 -44.63 -8.96 20.01
N ALA A 865 -44.00 -10.02 20.50
CA ALA A 865 -44.68 -11.29 20.76
C ALA A 865 -43.89 -12.19 21.74
N VAL A 866 -44.52 -13.24 22.24
CA VAL A 866 -43.84 -14.28 23.05
C VAL A 866 -43.04 -15.23 22.14
N PRO A 867 -42.00 -15.92 22.65
CA PRO A 867 -41.26 -16.94 21.91
C PRO A 867 -42.15 -17.97 21.21
N GLY A 868 -41.78 -18.35 19.98
CA GLY A 868 -42.54 -19.28 19.13
C GLY A 868 -43.72 -18.68 18.37
N THR A 869 -44.01 -17.38 18.53
CA THR A 869 -45.11 -16.71 17.80
C THR A 869 -44.70 -16.45 16.33
N PRO A 870 -45.58 -16.72 15.34
CA PRO A 870 -45.34 -16.32 13.96
C PRO A 870 -45.27 -14.80 13.80
N VAL A 871 -44.29 -14.33 13.04
CA VAL A 871 -44.09 -12.93 12.69
C VAL A 871 -43.81 -12.82 11.19
N VAL A 872 -44.20 -11.69 10.60
CA VAL A 872 -43.89 -11.36 9.21
C VAL A 872 -42.92 -10.18 9.20
N VAL A 873 -41.76 -10.38 8.60
CA VAL A 873 -40.74 -9.35 8.38
C VAL A 873 -40.90 -8.84 6.95
N THR A 874 -41.23 -7.56 6.78
CA THR A 874 -41.36 -6.93 5.47
C THR A 874 -40.33 -5.83 5.31
N GLY A 875 -39.64 -5.82 4.17
CA GLY A 875 -38.57 -4.87 3.88
C GLY A 875 -38.65 -4.29 2.47
N ALA A 876 -38.11 -3.09 2.27
CA ALA A 876 -37.99 -2.44 0.98
C ALA A 876 -36.68 -1.64 0.88
N GLY A 877 -36.14 -1.56 -0.34
CA GLY A 877 -34.87 -0.88 -0.63
C GLY A 877 -33.72 -1.83 -0.95
N PHE A 878 -34.02 -3.11 -1.23
CA PHE A 878 -33.06 -4.08 -1.74
C PHE A 878 -32.97 -3.98 -3.28
N ARG A 879 -31.99 -4.63 -3.90
CA ARG A 879 -31.90 -4.81 -5.36
C ARG A 879 -32.97 -5.79 -5.83
N ALA A 880 -33.43 -5.60 -7.07
CA ALA A 880 -34.25 -6.60 -7.74
C ALA A 880 -33.37 -7.82 -8.09
N GLY A 881 -33.81 -9.01 -7.70
CA GLY A 881 -33.11 -10.27 -7.92
C GLY A 881 -32.07 -10.64 -6.86
N GLU A 882 -31.82 -9.82 -5.84
CA GLU A 882 -30.83 -10.15 -4.82
C GLU A 882 -31.38 -11.06 -3.72
N ALA A 883 -30.53 -11.91 -3.16
CA ALA A 883 -30.80 -12.62 -1.93
C ALA A 883 -30.75 -11.68 -0.73
N VAL A 884 -31.66 -11.86 0.22
CA VAL A 884 -31.74 -11.12 1.48
C VAL A 884 -31.74 -12.11 2.63
N ASP A 885 -30.74 -12.01 3.49
CA ASP A 885 -30.59 -12.82 4.70
C ASP A 885 -31.31 -12.18 5.89
N PHE A 886 -32.07 -12.96 6.64
CA PHE A 886 -32.79 -12.51 7.83
C PHE A 886 -32.17 -13.08 9.10
N VAL A 887 -31.86 -12.22 10.06
CA VAL A 887 -31.26 -12.59 11.34
C VAL A 887 -32.07 -11.97 12.49
N PHE A 888 -32.22 -12.73 13.58
CA PHE A 888 -32.73 -12.22 14.85
C PHE A 888 -31.56 -11.98 15.80
N HIS A 889 -31.44 -10.77 16.35
CA HIS A 889 -30.33 -10.35 17.20
C HIS A 889 -30.70 -10.38 18.70
N SER A 890 -30.43 -11.52 19.33
CA SER A 890 -30.30 -11.68 20.79
C SER A 890 -28.90 -12.20 21.12
N GLU A 891 -28.61 -13.37 20.56
CA GLU A 891 -27.36 -13.79 19.93
C GLU A 891 -27.72 -13.99 18.45
N PRO A 892 -26.86 -13.77 17.46
CA PRO A 892 -27.28 -13.83 16.05
C PRO A 892 -27.87 -15.20 15.66
N VAL A 893 -29.20 -15.27 15.47
CA VAL A 893 -29.92 -16.46 15.01
C VAL A 893 -30.29 -16.26 13.54
N ALA A 894 -29.68 -17.06 12.65
CA ALA A 894 -30.04 -17.06 11.23
C ALA A 894 -31.45 -17.66 11.03
N LEU A 895 -32.36 -16.89 10.43
CA LEU A 895 -33.77 -17.27 10.25
C LEU A 895 -34.03 -17.85 8.86
N GLY A 896 -33.27 -17.42 7.85
CA GLY A 896 -33.38 -17.87 6.48
C GLY A 896 -33.03 -16.78 5.48
N GLN A 897 -33.20 -17.11 4.19
CA GLN A 897 -32.89 -16.24 3.06
C GLN A 897 -34.06 -16.19 2.08
N LEU A 898 -34.31 -15.04 1.46
CA LEU A 898 -35.30 -14.85 0.40
C LEU A 898 -34.69 -14.04 -0.75
N VAL A 899 -34.96 -14.43 -2.00
CA VAL A 899 -34.61 -13.61 -3.17
C VAL A 899 -35.70 -12.56 -3.41
N SER A 900 -35.32 -11.29 -3.36
CA SER A 900 -36.22 -10.17 -3.66
C SER A 900 -36.50 -10.11 -5.16
N ALA A 901 -37.76 -10.03 -5.57
CA ALA A 901 -38.10 -9.95 -7.00
C ALA A 901 -37.99 -8.52 -7.55
N ASP A 902 -38.33 -7.52 -6.74
CA ASP A 902 -38.50 -6.12 -7.15
C ASP A 902 -37.87 -5.11 -6.16
N GLY A 903 -36.99 -5.58 -5.28
CA GLY A 903 -36.39 -4.80 -4.20
C GLY A 903 -37.22 -4.76 -2.90
N THR A 904 -38.33 -5.49 -2.85
CA THR A 904 -39.12 -5.74 -1.63
C THR A 904 -39.02 -7.19 -1.17
N VAL A 905 -39.20 -7.41 0.12
CA VAL A 905 -39.20 -8.75 0.75
C VAL A 905 -40.34 -8.87 1.75
N SER A 906 -40.90 -10.08 1.85
CA SER A 906 -41.88 -10.46 2.87
C SER A 906 -41.56 -11.87 3.33
N PHE A 907 -41.04 -12.00 4.55
CA PHE A 907 -40.52 -13.24 5.10
C PHE A 907 -41.31 -13.65 6.35
N GLU A 908 -41.97 -14.80 6.29
CA GLU A 908 -42.69 -15.37 7.43
C GLU A 908 -41.75 -16.24 8.26
N THR A 909 -41.67 -15.97 9.56
CA THR A 909 -40.83 -16.72 10.51
C THR A 909 -41.51 -16.79 11.88
N VAL A 910 -40.84 -17.36 12.88
CA VAL A 910 -41.29 -17.37 14.27
C VAL A 910 -40.24 -16.70 15.15
N VAL A 911 -40.68 -16.12 16.28
CA VAL A 911 -39.75 -15.68 17.32
C VAL A 911 -38.98 -16.91 17.83
N PRO A 912 -37.62 -16.88 17.89
CA PRO A 912 -36.84 -18.02 18.38
C PRO A 912 -37.32 -18.49 19.76
N ALA A 913 -37.40 -19.80 19.95
CA ALA A 913 -38.00 -20.39 21.16
C ALA A 913 -37.17 -20.15 22.43
N ASP A 914 -35.88 -19.87 22.25
CA ASP A 914 -34.86 -19.59 23.25
C ASP A 914 -34.50 -18.09 23.35
N ALA A 915 -35.23 -17.21 22.64
CA ALA A 915 -35.02 -15.78 22.73
C ALA A 915 -35.23 -15.27 24.17
N GLU A 916 -34.28 -14.49 24.68
CA GLU A 916 -34.41 -13.82 25.97
C GLU A 916 -35.57 -12.83 25.96
N PHE A 917 -36.16 -12.51 27.11
CA PHE A 917 -37.21 -11.50 27.19
C PHE A 917 -36.63 -10.09 27.14
N GLY A 918 -37.31 -9.16 26.47
CA GLY A 918 -36.89 -7.77 26.32
C GLY A 918 -36.73 -7.33 24.88
N THR A 919 -35.92 -6.29 24.66
CA THR A 919 -35.74 -5.67 23.34
C THR A 919 -34.70 -6.42 22.50
N HIS A 920 -35.10 -6.73 21.27
CA HIS A 920 -34.29 -7.38 20.24
C HIS A 920 -34.45 -6.67 18.90
N GLU A 921 -33.75 -7.15 17.90
CA GLU A 921 -33.81 -6.60 16.55
C GLU A 921 -33.88 -7.71 15.50
N TYR A 922 -34.74 -7.53 14.51
CA TYR A 922 -34.65 -8.28 13.26
C TYR A 922 -33.81 -7.47 12.29
N THR A 923 -32.83 -8.11 11.66
CA THR A 923 -32.06 -7.53 10.56
C THR A 923 -32.34 -8.27 9.27
N ALA A 924 -32.25 -7.54 8.16
CA ALA A 924 -32.34 -8.05 6.81
C ALA A 924 -31.18 -7.47 5.99
N THR A 925 -30.30 -8.33 5.48
CA THR A 925 -29.08 -7.94 4.77
C THR A 925 -29.13 -8.42 3.32
N GLY A 926 -29.11 -7.49 2.37
CA GLY A 926 -29.02 -7.80 0.93
C GLY A 926 -27.61 -8.30 0.57
N TYR A 927 -27.53 -9.43 -0.12
CA TYR A 927 -26.27 -10.07 -0.46
C TYR A 927 -25.45 -9.25 -1.48
N GLY A 928 -26.12 -8.60 -2.43
CA GLY A 928 -25.48 -7.80 -3.49
C GLY A 928 -25.30 -6.34 -3.10
N SER A 929 -26.35 -5.70 -2.59
CA SER A 929 -26.32 -4.31 -2.14
C SER A 929 -25.52 -4.11 -0.85
N ALA A 930 -25.20 -5.19 -0.13
CA ALA A 930 -24.64 -5.19 1.24
C ALA A 930 -25.47 -4.37 2.24
N ARG A 931 -26.69 -3.97 1.88
CA ARG A 931 -27.54 -3.11 2.67
C ARG A 931 -28.12 -3.90 3.83
N THR A 932 -27.83 -3.48 5.04
CA THR A 932 -28.43 -4.03 6.27
C THR A 932 -29.53 -3.08 6.76
N LEU A 933 -30.76 -3.57 6.79
CA LEU A 933 -31.90 -2.88 7.40
C LEU A 933 -32.25 -3.57 8.71
N ALA A 934 -32.78 -2.80 9.65
CA ALA A 934 -33.04 -3.30 10.99
C ALA A 934 -34.38 -2.80 11.54
N ALA A 935 -35.04 -3.62 12.35
CA ALA A 935 -36.34 -3.34 12.94
C ALA A 935 -36.39 -3.85 14.38
N ALA A 936 -36.67 -2.94 15.32
CA ALA A 936 -36.84 -3.27 16.72
C ALA A 936 -38.02 -4.22 16.94
N PHE A 937 -37.86 -5.15 17.88
CA PHE A 937 -38.86 -6.13 18.25
C PHE A 937 -38.80 -6.43 19.74
N GLU A 938 -39.95 -6.49 20.42
CA GLU A 938 -40.01 -6.80 21.85
C GLU A 938 -40.45 -8.25 22.09
N VAL A 939 -39.58 -9.07 22.69
CA VAL A 939 -39.91 -10.43 23.12
C VAL A 939 -40.58 -10.36 24.48
N LEU A 940 -41.86 -10.71 24.52
CA LEU A 940 -42.68 -10.61 25.72
C LEU A 940 -42.50 -11.83 26.63
N ASP A 941 -42.41 -11.59 27.94
CA ASP A 941 -42.48 -12.63 28.95
C ASP A 941 -43.95 -13.10 29.10
N PRO A 942 -44.28 -14.37 28.79
CA PRO A 942 -45.64 -14.90 28.90
C PRO A 942 -46.15 -14.92 30.36
N ASP A 943 -45.25 -14.90 31.34
CA ASP A 943 -45.55 -14.91 32.78
C ASP A 943 -45.53 -13.50 33.40
N ALA A 944 -45.28 -12.46 32.60
CA ALA A 944 -45.33 -11.08 33.08
C ALA A 944 -46.73 -10.78 33.66
N PRO A 945 -46.83 -10.18 34.87
CA PRO A 945 -48.11 -9.86 35.47
C PRO A 945 -48.86 -8.85 34.58
N VAL A 946 -49.94 -9.31 33.95
CA VAL A 946 -50.91 -8.43 33.28
C VAL A 946 -51.52 -7.50 34.33
N THR A 947 -51.06 -6.25 34.35
CA THR A 947 -51.79 -5.17 35.04
C THR A 947 -53.15 -5.05 34.34
N PRO A 948 -54.30 -5.27 35.02
CA PRO A 948 -55.59 -5.22 34.37
C PRO A 948 -55.84 -3.83 33.81
N THR A 949 -55.92 -3.70 32.48
CA THR A 949 -56.50 -2.52 31.84
C THR A 949 -58.01 -2.58 32.03
N ASP A 950 -58.52 -1.55 32.71
CA ASP A 950 -59.92 -1.28 32.99
C ASP A 950 -60.74 -1.20 31.68
N PRO A 951 -61.79 -2.01 31.48
CA PRO A 951 -62.60 -1.95 30.29
C PRO A 951 -63.70 -0.89 30.45
N GLY A 952 -63.50 0.27 29.84
CA GLY A 952 -64.61 1.05 29.31
C GLY A 952 -64.54 2.56 29.56
N THR A 953 -64.47 3.33 28.49
CA THR A 953 -65.56 4.26 28.13
C THR A 953 -65.39 4.79 26.70
N ASP A 954 -66.52 4.82 26.00
CA ASP A 954 -66.82 5.40 24.69
C ASP A 954 -66.39 6.89 24.58
N PRO A 955 -65.99 7.43 23.41
CA PRO A 955 -65.54 8.81 23.29
C PRO A 955 -66.74 9.77 23.17
N GLY A 956 -67.12 10.37 24.30
CA GLY A 956 -68.04 11.50 24.38
C GLY A 956 -67.33 12.84 24.17
N THR A 957 -67.87 13.64 23.26
CA THR A 957 -67.47 15.01 22.88
C THR A 957 -67.64 16.04 24.02
N PRO A 958 -67.03 17.23 23.91
CA PRO A 958 -66.61 18.07 25.05
C PRO A 958 -67.72 18.93 25.66
N GLY A 959 -67.74 19.02 27.00
CA GLY A 959 -68.64 19.89 27.76
C GLY A 959 -67.96 20.49 29.00
N THR A 960 -67.60 21.76 28.86
CA THR A 960 -67.42 22.83 29.87
C THR A 960 -67.61 22.52 31.37
N ASP A 961 -66.56 22.76 32.15
CA ASP A 961 -66.60 23.26 33.54
C ASP A 961 -67.25 24.67 33.57
N PRO A 962 -67.93 25.16 34.64
CA PRO A 962 -67.36 25.37 35.98
C PRO A 962 -68.27 25.01 37.17
N GLY A 963 -67.73 24.39 38.21
CA GLY A 963 -68.47 24.22 39.47
C GLY A 963 -67.70 23.68 40.69
N THR A 964 -66.84 24.51 41.27
CA THR A 964 -66.34 24.42 42.66
C THR A 964 -67.48 24.45 43.70
N PRO A 965 -67.24 24.28 45.02
CA PRO A 965 -66.24 23.46 45.73
C PRO A 965 -66.84 22.71 46.96
N GLY A 966 -66.07 21.77 47.51
CA GLY A 966 -65.74 21.91 48.93
C GLY A 966 -66.13 20.81 49.91
N SER A 967 -65.25 20.74 50.90
CA SER A 967 -65.34 20.09 52.21
C SER A 967 -65.26 18.55 52.21
N GLY A 968 -64.35 17.94 52.94
CA GLY A 968 -63.44 18.49 53.91
C GLY A 968 -63.06 17.43 54.93
N SER A 969 -62.00 17.75 55.66
CA SER A 969 -61.57 17.17 56.92
C SER A 969 -61.17 15.69 56.91
N GLY A 970 -60.01 15.31 57.40
CA GLY A 970 -59.04 16.09 58.14
C GLY A 970 -58.17 15.19 58.99
N SER A 971 -57.12 15.83 59.51
CA SER A 971 -56.32 15.47 60.68
C SER A 971 -55.71 14.05 60.67
N GLY A 972 -54.40 13.88 60.71
CA GLY A 972 -53.37 14.80 61.17
C GLY A 972 -52.41 14.02 62.06
N SER A 973 -51.16 14.48 62.04
CA SER A 973 -50.19 14.44 63.15
C SER A 973 -49.75 13.05 63.64
N GLY A 974 -48.47 12.74 63.75
CA GLY A 974 -47.32 13.60 63.68
C GLY A 974 -46.03 12.82 63.95
N ASP A 975 -44.99 13.62 63.99
CA ASP A 975 -43.56 13.35 63.99
C ASP A 975 -43.04 12.34 65.02
N GLY A 976 -41.94 11.70 64.63
CA GLY A 976 -41.10 10.88 65.50
C GLY A 976 -39.70 10.74 64.90
N ASP A 977 -38.84 11.66 65.31
CA ASP A 977 -37.44 11.87 64.95
C ASP A 977 -36.49 10.75 65.45
N GLY A 978 -35.30 10.65 64.84
CA GLY A 978 -34.09 10.21 65.53
C GLY A 978 -33.40 8.91 65.09
N GLY A 979 -32.18 9.06 64.55
CA GLY A 979 -31.01 8.38 65.15
C GLY A 979 -30.29 7.29 64.35
N THR A 980 -29.35 7.72 63.52
CA THR A 980 -27.99 7.17 63.29
C THR A 980 -27.54 5.89 64.01
N SER A 981 -27.00 4.91 63.27
CA SER A 981 -25.57 4.48 63.28
C SER A 981 -25.40 3.01 62.90
N VAL A 982 -24.59 2.71 61.87
CA VAL A 982 -23.92 1.40 61.70
C VAL A 982 -22.51 1.65 61.15
N PRO A 983 -21.47 1.12 61.80
CA PRO A 983 -20.35 0.54 61.07
C PRO A 983 -20.01 -0.88 61.57
N ALA A 984 -19.15 -1.53 60.80
CA ALA A 984 -18.41 -2.78 61.04
C ALA A 984 -19.02 -4.07 60.47
N GLY A 985 -18.38 -4.56 59.40
CA GLY A 985 -18.37 -5.95 58.99
C GLY A 985 -16.92 -6.45 58.96
N SER A 986 -16.62 -7.44 59.79
CA SER A 986 -15.37 -8.21 59.81
C SER A 986 -15.73 -9.69 59.71
N GLY A 987 -14.98 -10.49 58.95
CA GLY A 987 -14.99 -11.95 59.12
C GLY A 987 -14.64 -12.78 57.89
N SER A 988 -13.38 -13.13 57.77
CA SER A 988 -12.81 -14.14 56.88
C SER A 988 -12.89 -15.57 57.44
N SER A 989 -13.00 -16.58 56.58
CA SER A 989 -12.37 -17.93 56.71
C SER A 989 -12.63 -18.70 55.40
N ARG A 990 -11.64 -19.02 54.55
CA ARG A 990 -10.58 -20.05 54.60
C ARG A 990 -11.04 -21.52 54.54
N ASP A 991 -10.32 -22.23 53.65
CA ASP A 991 -10.06 -23.67 53.51
C ASP A 991 -11.13 -24.53 52.81
N ALA A 992 -10.82 -25.59 52.06
CA ALA A 992 -9.69 -26.06 51.26
C ALA A 992 -10.11 -27.43 50.69
N ALA A 993 -9.56 -27.80 49.53
CA ALA A 993 -9.19 -29.16 49.13
C ALA A 993 -10.24 -30.22 48.67
N SER A 994 -10.03 -30.64 47.41
CA SER A 994 -9.70 -32.02 46.96
C SER A 994 -10.79 -33.00 46.46
N GLY A 995 -10.45 -33.68 45.35
CA GLY A 995 -10.90 -35.05 44.99
C GLY A 995 -11.53 -35.19 43.60
N ASN A 996 -10.75 -35.33 42.51
CA ASN A 996 -10.23 -36.56 41.89
C ASN A 996 -11.19 -37.38 40.98
N LEU A 997 -10.77 -37.48 39.71
CA LEU A 997 -10.61 -38.69 38.87
C LEU A 997 -11.78 -39.68 38.69
N ALA A 998 -12.16 -39.89 37.43
CA ALA A 998 -12.46 -41.22 36.89
C ALA A 998 -11.92 -41.36 35.46
N ALA A 999 -11.05 -42.34 35.28
CA ALA A 999 -10.52 -42.83 34.02
C ALA A 999 -11.24 -44.12 33.62
N THR A 1000 -11.34 -44.40 32.33
CA THR A 1000 -11.42 -45.76 31.78
C THR A 1000 -10.63 -45.86 30.47
N GLY A 1001 -9.47 -46.54 30.51
CA GLY A 1001 -8.92 -47.31 29.36
C GLY A 1001 -9.75 -48.59 29.17
N LEU A 1002 -9.61 -49.46 28.15
CA LEU A 1002 -8.60 -49.88 27.18
C LEU A 1002 -9.41 -50.39 25.93
N GLN A 1003 -8.91 -50.50 24.69
CA GLN A 1003 -7.96 -51.56 24.28
C GLN A 1003 -7.21 -51.20 22.99
N VAL A 1004 -5.89 -51.33 23.11
CA VAL A 1004 -4.87 -51.36 22.06
C VAL A 1004 -4.64 -52.82 21.67
N THR A 1005 -5.08 -53.24 20.49
CA THR A 1005 -4.53 -54.38 19.75
C THR A 1005 -4.92 -54.23 18.28
N GLY A 1006 -4.03 -53.70 17.43
CA GLY A 1006 -4.29 -53.58 15.99
C GLY A 1006 -3.15 -53.02 15.14
N TRP A 1007 -2.19 -52.29 15.73
CA TRP A 1007 -1.20 -51.54 14.94
C TRP A 1007 0.24 -52.10 14.95
N ALA A 1008 0.46 -53.28 15.53
CA ALA A 1008 1.79 -53.91 15.56
C ALA A 1008 2.13 -54.80 14.34
N LEU A 1009 1.20 -54.98 13.38
CA LEU A 1009 1.41 -55.82 12.19
C LEU A 1009 1.60 -55.03 10.88
N ALA A 1010 1.20 -53.76 10.82
CA ALA A 1010 1.39 -52.90 9.64
C ALA A 1010 2.81 -52.28 9.57
N ALA A 1011 3.43 -51.99 10.72
CA ALA A 1011 4.77 -51.40 10.77
C ALA A 1011 5.87 -52.37 10.29
N SER A 1012 5.66 -53.68 10.45
CA SER A 1012 6.63 -54.72 10.07
C SER A 1012 6.71 -54.97 8.56
N VAL A 1013 5.64 -54.69 7.82
CA VAL A 1013 5.58 -54.88 6.35
C VAL A 1013 6.16 -53.67 5.60
N LEU A 1014 6.00 -52.46 6.14
CA LEU A 1014 6.56 -51.23 5.54
C LEU A 1014 8.08 -51.12 5.73
N LEU A 1015 8.62 -51.58 6.87
CA LEU A 1015 10.07 -51.63 7.10
C LEU A 1015 10.77 -52.70 6.24
N ALA A 1016 10.10 -53.82 5.91
CA ALA A 1016 10.65 -54.84 5.01
C ALA A 1016 10.64 -54.37 3.53
N GLY A 1017 9.64 -53.59 3.12
CA GLY A 1017 9.56 -53.00 1.78
C GLY A 1017 10.64 -51.92 1.53
N GLY A 1018 10.92 -51.08 2.54
CA GLY A 1018 11.96 -50.06 2.45
C GLY A 1018 13.38 -50.63 2.32
N ILE A 1019 13.69 -51.74 3.00
CA ILE A 1019 15.00 -52.39 2.93
C ILE A 1019 15.22 -53.08 1.56
N LEU A 1020 14.18 -53.67 0.97
CA LEU A 1020 14.23 -54.28 -0.36
C LEU A 1020 14.42 -53.24 -1.48
N PHE A 1021 13.84 -52.05 -1.34
CA PHE A 1021 13.98 -50.95 -2.31
C PHE A 1021 15.40 -50.34 -2.30
N VAL A 1022 16.00 -50.19 -1.12
CA VAL A 1022 17.40 -49.70 -0.97
C VAL A 1022 18.42 -50.71 -1.51
N MET A 1023 18.16 -52.02 -1.38
CA MET A 1023 19.00 -53.07 -1.97
C MET A 1023 18.86 -53.16 -3.50
N TYR A 1024 17.69 -52.86 -4.06
CA TYR A 1024 17.48 -52.82 -5.51
C TYR A 1024 18.21 -51.62 -6.16
N ARG A 1025 18.17 -50.43 -5.53
CA ARG A 1025 18.91 -49.24 -5.99
C ARG A 1025 20.44 -49.42 -5.95
N ARG A 1026 20.97 -50.10 -4.93
CA ARG A 1026 22.42 -50.40 -4.85
C ARG A 1026 22.92 -51.43 -5.87
N ARG A 1027 22.04 -52.31 -6.39
CA ARG A 1027 22.38 -53.23 -7.49
C ARG A 1027 22.29 -52.57 -8.87
N ALA A 1028 21.40 -51.59 -9.06
CA ALA A 1028 21.30 -50.83 -10.30
C ALA A 1028 22.50 -49.89 -10.54
N GLN A 1029 23.09 -49.33 -9.46
CA GLN A 1029 24.29 -48.49 -9.54
C GLN A 1029 25.61 -49.26 -9.71
N ALA A 1030 25.61 -50.59 -9.63
CA ALA A 1030 26.80 -51.43 -9.81
C ALA A 1030 26.93 -52.02 -11.22
N VAL A 1031 26.03 -51.70 -12.15
CA VAL A 1031 26.01 -52.22 -13.53
C VAL A 1031 26.27 -51.12 -14.59
N SER A 1032 26.51 -49.87 -14.20
CA SER A 1032 26.89 -48.77 -15.12
C SER A 1032 28.37 -48.33 -15.00
N ARG A 1033 29.23 -49.20 -14.48
CA ARG A 1033 30.69 -49.07 -14.58
C ARG A 1033 31.26 -50.39 -15.11
N ASP A 1034 31.13 -50.56 -16.41
CA ASP A 1034 32.12 -51.15 -17.33
C ASP A 1034 31.93 -50.47 -18.70
#